data_AF-A0A1Q9BUR7-F1
#
_entry.id   AF-A0A1Q9BUR7-F1
#
_cell.length_a   1.000
_cell.length_b   1.000
_cell.length_c   1.000
_cell.angle_alpha   90.00
_cell.angle_beta   90.00
_cell.angle_gamma   90.00
#
_symmetry.space_group_name_H-M   'P 1'
#
loop_
_entity.id
_entity.type
_entity.pdbx_description
1 polymer ?
#
loop_
_entity_poly.entity_id
_entity_poly.type
_entity_poly.pdbx_seq_one_letter_code
_entity_poly.pdbx_strand_id
1 'polypeptide(L)'
;MAEARFRDQCPEIGYDIVCCWAHWEQDFRTALGGKYDETFNKFLAGAFDKEFTEKVKTQDGGLLLEDWRFLSILQGTDTTVRSLEVKQAEADQAAERAKYAAWQAAVLKEQQLFQEYCGKVRAHEAKRQADERAFRLEDAACFDKACAQYMEAWVPVLGPIAPEFVNAQSRKLLNEFAVRQGVQPDGVVSLLLADLTKLGSAFSKHLTNVTKFVADHVQADPLNAAALVFPPNTGCWGSTFNEAEVEKAIGDVESALKMEQGSLVVRKITLTLAESCLATQSRRCGFHEAFFCISSVKGAEGELLSHWVKSVTYYRRTIPDVPVAAHADYVVPDLSAINGCTSISQRLKQALSGDAFYLKILSKLRTGLPPKVKAGAVIRDLSLIKARTLSSLEPHANPTMVASLIWARDDSGADRRVQLLEWLNAKFKRTLQDLVKERPDILEEYGYKPSTLEVTSLPSYKDADFIWTIPVVEEGKHFLPMRADKLQDLKMSLNVCQEMMAAAVVQHNQKFNPAGHAWTPAKKRTAEIAELDQGEALNLSPSGKVEDLPQPVITILPDGATTFKILLDNKRQVWLQATSDGEVSVHQPLMLAWGSYVTGADVEARDKAKASLLPMAFQSASDGRAFCFHEDLEKLKPPFVGKCCSIKEFLEYLEGKGVVKPFFVSHELKVQDGDPKFALRSTEPCSFEKKDVPANQQACYQNALSMMDLKALQSEQTVNVFVQHRLKFLDNKQQTGIYPQKPGLFLKKRLLIASGQLYRLV
;
A
#
# COMPACT_ATOMS: atom_id res chain seq x y z
N MET A 1 66.13 -15.96 79.19
CA MET A 1 64.68 -15.64 79.24
C MET A 1 64.37 -14.13 79.25
N ALA A 2 65.34 -13.23 78.94
CA ALA A 2 65.12 -11.78 78.83
C ALA A 2 65.19 -11.24 77.38
N GLU A 3 65.64 -12.03 76.40
CA GLU A 3 65.79 -11.58 75.00
C GLU A 3 64.50 -11.59 74.19
N ALA A 4 63.50 -12.41 74.57
CA ALA A 4 62.26 -12.54 73.80
C ALA A 4 61.30 -11.33 73.95
N ARG A 5 61.47 -10.48 74.97
CA ARG A 5 60.53 -9.37 75.26
C ARG A 5 60.86 -8.05 74.57
N PHE A 6 62.06 -7.88 74.00
CA PHE A 6 62.45 -6.59 73.38
C PHE A 6 61.96 -6.42 71.94
N ARG A 7 61.55 -7.51 71.26
CA ARG A 7 61.18 -7.50 69.83
C ARG A 7 59.76 -7.05 69.54
N ASP A 8 58.86 -7.10 70.51
CA ASP A 8 57.42 -6.91 70.27
C ASP A 8 56.94 -5.46 70.26
N GLN A 9 57.78 -4.46 70.60
CA GLN A 9 57.28 -3.11 70.89
C GLN A 9 57.70 -1.99 69.92
N CYS A 10 58.75 -2.15 69.09
CA CYS A 10 59.17 -1.10 68.15
C CYS A 10 59.87 -1.66 66.89
N PRO A 11 59.21 -1.65 65.71
CA PRO A 11 59.80 -2.10 64.44
C PRO A 11 61.06 -1.32 64.01
N GLU A 12 61.14 -0.03 64.37
CA GLU A 12 62.28 0.85 64.03
C GLU A 12 63.58 0.37 64.68
N ILE A 13 63.52 -0.14 65.92
CA ILE A 13 64.67 -0.67 66.64
C ILE A 13 65.20 -1.95 65.96
N GLY A 14 64.31 -2.78 65.41
CA GLY A 14 64.69 -3.95 64.63
C GLY A 14 65.46 -3.59 63.36
N TYR A 15 64.99 -2.55 62.65
CA TYR A 15 65.66 -2.01 61.47
C TYR A 15 67.05 -1.44 61.82
N ASP A 16 67.15 -0.63 62.87
CA ASP A 16 68.41 -0.02 63.31
C ASP A 16 69.45 -1.06 63.74
N ILE A 17 69.02 -2.12 64.42
CA ILE A 17 69.92 -3.23 64.83
C ILE A 17 70.44 -3.98 63.61
N VAL A 18 69.61 -4.23 62.60
CA VAL A 18 70.04 -4.87 61.34
C VAL A 18 70.99 -3.97 60.56
N CYS A 19 70.70 -2.68 60.47
CA CYS A 19 71.60 -1.71 59.86
C CYS A 19 72.94 -1.62 60.60
N CYS A 20 72.94 -1.65 61.93
CA CYS A 20 74.16 -1.71 62.72
C CYS A 20 74.95 -3.00 62.47
N TRP A 21 74.27 -4.15 62.39
CA TRP A 21 74.94 -5.43 62.10
C TRP A 21 75.61 -5.41 60.73
N ALA A 22 74.92 -4.89 59.70
CA ALA A 22 75.46 -4.79 58.35
C ALA A 22 76.59 -3.76 58.24
N HIS A 23 76.47 -2.61 58.91
CA HIS A 23 77.48 -1.55 58.86
C HIS A 23 78.79 -1.95 59.55
N TRP A 24 78.69 -2.65 60.68
CA TRP A 24 79.84 -3.07 61.50
C TRP A 24 80.22 -4.55 61.29
N GLU A 25 79.81 -5.16 60.16
CA GLU A 25 79.96 -6.60 59.90
C GLU A 25 81.42 -7.06 60.04
N GLN A 26 82.35 -6.28 59.50
CA GLN A 26 83.77 -6.61 59.49
C GLN A 26 84.39 -6.56 60.89
N ASP A 27 83.92 -5.65 61.74
CA ASP A 27 84.31 -5.56 63.14
C ASP A 27 83.69 -6.69 63.96
N PHE A 28 82.45 -7.10 63.67
CA PHE A 28 81.85 -8.29 64.28
C PHE A 28 82.55 -9.58 63.88
N ARG A 29 82.94 -9.75 62.61
CA ARG A 29 83.75 -10.90 62.16
C ARG A 29 85.09 -10.96 62.90
N THR A 30 85.70 -9.81 63.11
CA THR A 30 86.98 -9.71 63.82
C THR A 30 86.83 -9.98 65.32
N ALA A 31 85.81 -9.41 65.97
CA ALA A 31 85.58 -9.54 67.41
C ALA A 31 85.02 -10.91 67.82
N LEU A 32 84.15 -11.51 67.01
CA LEU A 32 83.51 -12.81 67.28
C LEU A 32 84.35 -14.00 66.78
N GLY A 33 85.28 -13.76 65.84
CA GLY A 33 86.18 -14.76 65.30
C GLY A 33 85.44 -16.02 64.81
N GLY A 34 85.90 -17.21 65.22
CA GLY A 34 85.28 -18.48 64.83
C GLY A 34 83.85 -18.72 65.33
N LYS A 35 83.29 -17.83 66.17
CA LYS A 35 81.89 -17.86 66.61
C LYS A 35 80.98 -16.92 65.79
N TYR A 36 81.53 -16.23 64.81
CA TYR A 36 80.79 -15.29 63.97
C TYR A 36 79.61 -15.98 63.29
N ASP A 37 79.86 -17.09 62.59
CA ASP A 37 78.82 -17.78 61.81
C ASP A 37 77.68 -18.31 62.70
N GLU A 38 78.00 -18.84 63.89
CA GLU A 38 76.98 -19.30 64.84
C GLU A 38 76.13 -18.14 65.38
N THR A 39 76.77 -17.01 65.70
CA THR A 39 76.09 -15.83 66.27
C THR A 39 75.26 -15.13 65.19
N PHE A 40 75.78 -15.05 63.96
CA PHE A 40 75.08 -14.55 62.80
C PHE A 40 73.85 -15.39 62.45
N ASN A 41 73.96 -16.72 62.52
CA ASN A 41 72.82 -17.61 62.31
C ASN A 41 71.75 -17.47 63.40
N LYS A 42 72.13 -17.25 64.66
CA LYS A 42 71.18 -16.94 65.75
C LYS A 42 70.52 -15.57 65.58
N PHE A 43 71.26 -14.58 65.07
CA PHE A 43 70.73 -13.26 64.72
C PHE A 43 69.70 -13.34 63.59
N LEU A 44 70.00 -14.06 62.51
CA LEU A 44 69.09 -14.28 61.38
C LEU A 44 67.82 -15.03 61.79
N ALA A 45 67.94 -16.11 62.55
CA ALA A 45 66.80 -16.88 63.05
C ALA A 45 65.89 -16.05 63.98
N GLY A 46 66.46 -15.02 64.63
CA GLY A 46 65.70 -14.13 65.49
C GLY A 46 65.08 -12.92 64.79
N ALA A 47 65.74 -12.35 63.79
CA ALA A 47 65.26 -11.15 63.10
C ALA A 47 64.17 -11.44 62.06
N PHE A 48 64.12 -12.67 61.52
CA PHE A 48 63.24 -13.06 60.41
C PHE A 48 62.31 -14.22 60.76
N ASP A 49 61.73 -14.20 61.96
CA ASP A 49 60.70 -15.16 62.32
C ASP A 49 59.39 -14.90 61.53
N LYS A 50 58.54 -15.92 61.48
CA LYS A 50 57.27 -16.03 60.75
C LYS A 50 56.35 -14.80 60.92
N GLU A 51 56.46 -14.13 62.06
CA GLU A 51 55.67 -12.95 62.44
C GLU A 51 55.98 -11.68 61.61
N PHE A 52 57.23 -11.48 61.17
CA PHE A 52 57.58 -10.35 60.29
C PHE A 52 56.92 -10.49 58.91
N THR A 53 56.89 -11.73 58.40
CA THR A 53 56.26 -12.07 57.11
C THR A 53 54.75 -11.87 57.15
N GLU A 54 54.11 -12.19 58.28
CA GLU A 54 52.68 -11.95 58.48
C GLU A 54 52.37 -10.45 58.58
N LYS A 55 53.17 -9.66 59.29
CA LYS A 55 52.96 -8.20 59.42
C LYS A 55 53.12 -7.43 58.10
N VAL A 56 54.10 -7.78 57.27
CA VAL A 56 54.29 -7.16 55.94
C VAL A 56 53.08 -7.42 55.02
N LYS A 57 52.59 -8.66 54.95
CA LYS A 57 51.40 -9.01 54.17
C LYS A 57 50.11 -8.35 54.67
N THR A 58 50.07 -7.97 55.95
CA THR A 58 48.90 -7.33 56.55
C THR A 58 48.82 -5.83 56.21
N GLN A 59 49.95 -5.16 55.98
CA GLN A 59 49.97 -3.74 55.61
C GLN A 59 49.82 -3.49 54.10
N ASP A 60 50.37 -4.34 53.25
CA ASP A 60 50.10 -4.35 51.81
C ASP A 60 50.24 -5.77 51.26
N GLY A 61 49.13 -6.34 50.78
CA GLY A 61 49.08 -7.72 50.32
C GLY A 61 49.91 -8.00 49.07
N GLY A 62 50.40 -6.95 48.39
CA GLY A 62 51.28 -7.06 47.22
C GLY A 62 52.78 -7.14 47.54
N LEU A 63 53.20 -6.81 48.78
CA LEU A 63 54.62 -6.80 49.14
C LEU A 63 55.12 -8.23 49.44
N LEU A 64 56.12 -8.66 48.67
CA LEU A 64 56.80 -9.93 48.83
C LEU A 64 58.13 -9.73 49.56
N LEU A 65 58.65 -10.80 50.18
CA LEU A 65 59.92 -10.76 50.93
C LEU A 65 61.11 -10.32 50.05
N GLU A 66 61.01 -10.63 48.76
CA GLU A 66 61.95 -10.32 47.68
C GLU A 66 61.95 -8.82 47.27
N ASP A 67 60.94 -8.03 47.67
CA ASP A 67 60.92 -6.58 47.47
C ASP A 67 61.85 -5.83 48.46
N TRP A 68 62.29 -6.51 49.52
CA TRP A 68 63.14 -5.95 50.56
C TRP A 68 64.61 -6.25 50.27
N ARG A 69 65.27 -5.28 49.63
CA ARG A 69 66.62 -5.38 49.06
C ARG A 69 67.73 -5.83 50.03
N PHE A 70 67.56 -5.66 51.34
CA PHE A 70 68.54 -6.09 52.36
C PHE A 70 68.38 -7.58 52.73
N LEU A 71 67.17 -8.10 52.61
CA LEU A 71 66.79 -9.47 52.94
C LEU A 71 67.32 -10.47 51.90
N SER A 72 67.32 -10.08 50.62
CA SER A 72 67.89 -10.86 49.53
C SER A 72 69.42 -10.99 49.60
N ILE A 73 70.12 -9.99 50.12
CA ILE A 73 71.57 -10.02 50.33
C ILE A 73 71.95 -10.96 51.49
N LEU A 74 71.12 -11.03 52.53
CA LEU A 74 71.39 -11.79 53.76
C LEU A 74 71.06 -13.28 53.67
N GLN A 75 70.10 -13.69 52.84
CA GLN A 75 69.66 -15.09 52.74
C GLN A 75 70.48 -15.93 51.75
N GLY A 76 71.46 -15.35 51.04
CA GLY A 76 72.28 -16.07 50.06
C GLY A 76 71.47 -16.65 48.89
N THR A 77 70.20 -16.28 48.77
CA THR A 77 69.40 -16.49 47.58
C THR A 77 69.84 -15.44 46.57
N ASP A 78 70.57 -15.90 45.55
CA ASP A 78 70.81 -15.18 44.31
C ASP A 78 69.44 -14.84 43.69
N THR A 79 68.80 -13.79 44.20
CA THR A 79 67.74 -13.11 43.48
C THR A 79 68.45 -12.51 42.28
N THR A 80 68.29 -13.19 41.14
CA THR A 80 68.61 -12.61 39.84
C THR A 80 67.99 -11.22 39.86
N VAL A 81 68.83 -10.19 40.02
CA VAL A 81 68.41 -8.81 39.86
C VAL A 81 67.84 -8.79 38.46
N ARG A 82 66.50 -8.82 38.34
CA ARG A 82 65.82 -8.61 37.07
C ARG A 82 66.46 -7.34 36.52
N SER A 83 67.15 -7.45 35.40
CA SER A 83 67.92 -6.33 34.86
C SER A 83 66.99 -5.12 34.72
N LEU A 84 67.54 -3.91 34.76
CA LEU A 84 66.74 -2.69 34.59
C LEU A 84 65.83 -2.77 33.35
N GLU A 85 66.30 -3.50 32.33
CA GLU A 85 65.61 -3.85 31.09
C GLU A 85 64.34 -4.70 31.32
N VAL A 86 64.35 -5.67 32.24
CA VAL A 86 63.16 -6.50 32.54
C VAL A 86 62.08 -5.69 33.28
N LYS A 87 62.47 -4.82 34.23
CA LYS A 87 61.50 -3.93 34.90
C LYS A 87 60.94 -2.86 33.96
N GLN A 88 61.76 -2.34 33.05
CA GLN A 88 61.33 -1.41 32.02
C GLN A 88 60.34 -2.11 31.06
N ALA A 89 60.63 -3.33 30.63
CA ALA A 89 59.73 -4.12 29.77
C ALA A 89 58.38 -4.43 30.43
N GLU A 90 58.35 -4.73 31.74
CA GLU A 90 57.10 -4.94 32.49
C GLU A 90 56.28 -3.65 32.63
N ALA A 91 56.94 -2.51 32.89
CA ALA A 91 56.30 -1.20 32.95
C ALA A 91 55.74 -0.76 31.58
N ASP A 92 56.48 -0.98 30.51
CA ASP A 92 56.05 -0.70 29.14
C ASP A 92 54.84 -1.57 28.75
N GLN A 93 54.86 -2.86 29.12
CA GLN A 93 53.72 -3.76 28.91
C GLN A 93 52.47 -3.34 29.71
N ALA A 94 52.65 -2.87 30.94
CA ALA A 94 51.54 -2.35 31.75
C ALA A 94 50.95 -1.06 31.16
N ALA A 95 51.81 -0.16 30.67
CA ALA A 95 51.39 1.07 29.99
C ALA A 95 50.64 0.78 28.67
N GLU A 96 51.09 -0.20 27.88
CA GLU A 96 50.37 -0.66 26.69
C GLU A 96 48.98 -1.22 27.04
N ARG A 97 48.89 -2.07 28.08
CA ARG A 97 47.60 -2.63 28.54
C ARG A 97 46.64 -1.54 29.04
N ALA A 98 47.15 -0.52 29.73
CA ALA A 98 46.35 0.62 30.17
C ALA A 98 45.83 1.45 28.98
N LYS A 99 46.65 1.68 27.95
CA LYS A 99 46.23 2.35 26.70
C LYS A 99 45.14 1.56 25.97
N TYR A 100 45.30 0.24 25.87
CA TYR A 100 44.28 -0.65 25.30
C TYR A 100 42.95 -0.57 26.08
N ALA A 101 42.99 -0.63 27.40
CA ALA A 101 41.80 -0.53 28.24
C ALA A 101 41.09 0.83 28.09
N ALA A 102 41.85 1.93 28.02
CA ALA A 102 41.30 3.27 27.80
C ALA A 102 40.62 3.40 26.43
N TRP A 103 41.24 2.85 25.38
CA TRP A 103 40.64 2.79 24.04
C TRP A 103 39.33 1.97 24.06
N GLN A 104 39.36 0.78 24.66
CA GLN A 104 38.18 -0.09 24.72
C GLN A 104 37.01 0.59 25.45
N ALA A 105 37.29 1.28 26.56
CA ALA A 105 36.28 2.06 27.29
C ALA A 105 35.71 3.22 26.45
N ALA A 106 36.56 3.91 25.69
CA ALA A 106 36.12 4.98 24.79
C ALA A 106 35.21 4.45 23.67
N VAL A 107 35.59 3.35 23.01
CA VAL A 107 34.77 2.72 21.96
C VAL A 107 33.43 2.23 22.51
N LEU A 108 33.40 1.64 23.71
CA LEU A 108 32.15 1.20 24.36
C LEU A 108 31.21 2.38 24.63
N LYS A 109 31.75 3.53 25.07
CA LYS A 109 30.97 4.76 25.27
C LYS A 109 30.39 5.28 23.95
N GLU A 110 31.21 5.32 22.89
CA GLU A 110 30.75 5.73 21.54
C GLU A 110 29.65 4.80 21.01
N GLN A 111 29.78 3.48 21.21
CA GLN A 111 28.74 2.50 20.86
C GLN A 111 27.41 2.76 21.58
N GLN A 112 27.44 3.12 22.87
CA GLN A 112 26.23 3.45 23.63
C GLN A 112 25.55 4.71 23.10
N LEU A 113 26.32 5.78 22.86
CA LEU A 113 25.79 7.03 22.30
C LEU A 113 25.18 6.81 20.90
N PHE A 114 25.79 5.97 20.08
CA PHE A 114 25.25 5.60 18.78
C PHE A 114 23.96 4.79 18.88
N GLN A 115 23.85 3.86 19.84
CA GLN A 115 22.62 3.11 20.07
C GLN A 115 21.49 4.02 20.54
N GLU A 116 21.76 4.96 21.45
CA GLU A 116 20.80 5.97 21.88
C GLU A 116 20.32 6.83 20.71
N TYR A 117 21.25 7.29 19.86
CA TYR A 117 20.94 8.01 18.64
C TYR A 117 20.04 7.18 17.71
N CYS A 118 20.41 5.94 17.42
CA CYS A 118 19.60 5.02 16.61
C CYS A 118 18.21 4.76 17.23
N GLY A 119 18.09 4.77 18.56
CA GLY A 119 16.83 4.70 19.28
C GLY A 119 15.97 5.96 19.07
N LYS A 120 16.58 7.15 19.19
CA LYS A 120 15.92 8.44 18.91
C LYS A 120 15.46 8.56 17.46
N VAL A 121 16.26 8.12 16.49
CA VAL A 121 15.89 8.11 15.07
C VAL A 121 14.69 7.19 14.86
N ARG A 122 14.73 5.95 15.37
CA ARG A 122 13.59 5.01 15.27
C ARG A 122 12.32 5.57 15.90
N ALA A 123 12.43 6.20 17.08
CA ALA A 123 11.29 6.84 17.75
C ALA A 123 10.75 8.04 16.94
N HIS A 124 11.63 8.85 16.36
CA HIS A 124 11.26 9.96 15.49
C HIS A 124 10.56 9.47 14.21
N GLU A 125 11.09 8.44 13.55
CA GLU A 125 10.47 7.83 12.37
C GLU A 125 9.10 7.25 12.69
N ALA A 126 8.96 6.53 13.80
CA ALA A 126 7.67 6.00 14.25
C ALA A 126 6.67 7.11 14.52
N LYS A 127 7.09 8.19 15.19
CA LYS A 127 6.24 9.37 15.43
C LYS A 127 5.87 10.06 14.12
N ARG A 128 6.84 10.30 13.23
CA ARG A 128 6.61 10.93 11.92
C ARG A 128 5.62 10.12 11.09
N GLN A 129 5.74 8.79 11.07
CA GLN A 129 4.77 7.92 10.40
C GLN A 129 3.37 8.00 11.02
N ALA A 130 3.27 8.09 12.35
CA ALA A 130 2.00 8.26 13.04
C ALA A 130 1.37 9.64 12.74
N ASP A 131 2.16 10.71 12.76
CA ASP A 131 1.73 12.07 12.44
C ASP A 131 1.32 12.18 10.96
N GLU A 132 2.12 11.63 10.03
CA GLU A 132 1.78 11.53 8.60
C GLU A 132 0.46 10.77 8.37
N ARG A 133 0.23 9.69 9.12
CA ARG A 133 -1.03 8.94 9.05
C ARG A 133 -2.18 9.79 9.56
N ALA A 134 -2.09 10.32 10.77
CA ALA A 134 -3.14 11.12 11.39
C ALA A 134 -3.55 12.27 10.46
N PHE A 135 -2.55 12.97 9.92
CA PHE A 135 -2.72 14.01 8.92
C PHE A 135 -3.46 13.52 7.67
N ARG A 136 -3.03 12.43 7.04
CA ARG A 136 -3.69 11.89 5.83
C ARG A 136 -5.12 11.39 6.12
N LEU A 137 -5.36 10.84 7.30
CA LEU A 137 -6.69 10.40 7.72
C LEU A 137 -7.63 11.58 7.93
N GLU A 138 -7.14 12.64 8.58
CA GLU A 138 -7.87 13.88 8.80
C GLU A 138 -8.15 14.60 7.47
N ASP A 139 -7.13 14.73 6.61
CA ASP A 139 -7.27 15.31 5.28
C ASP A 139 -8.31 14.54 4.43
N ALA A 140 -8.24 13.22 4.43
CA ALA A 140 -9.23 12.37 3.75
C ALA A 140 -10.64 12.53 4.33
N ALA A 141 -10.79 12.64 5.66
CA ALA A 141 -12.09 12.85 6.28
C ALA A 141 -12.68 14.23 5.97
N CYS A 142 -11.84 15.28 5.99
CA CYS A 142 -12.20 16.63 5.59
C CYS A 142 -12.62 16.67 4.11
N PHE A 143 -11.84 16.02 3.24
CA PHE A 143 -12.16 15.87 1.82
C PHE A 143 -13.50 15.16 1.61
N ASP A 144 -13.74 14.04 2.30
CA ASP A 144 -14.97 13.26 2.18
C ASP A 144 -16.20 14.08 2.59
N LYS A 145 -16.08 14.82 3.68
CA LYS A 145 -17.14 15.72 4.17
C LYS A 145 -17.41 16.85 3.18
N ALA A 146 -16.38 17.52 2.70
CA ALA A 146 -16.51 18.60 1.72
C ALA A 146 -17.10 18.10 0.39
N CYS A 147 -16.69 16.92 -0.07
CA CYS A 147 -17.27 16.26 -1.24
C CYS A 147 -18.76 16.01 -1.06
N ALA A 148 -19.18 15.47 0.08
CA ALA A 148 -20.60 15.21 0.36
C ALA A 148 -21.43 16.51 0.36
N GLN A 149 -20.92 17.57 0.98
CA GLN A 149 -21.59 18.88 0.99
C GLN A 149 -21.66 19.49 -0.42
N TYR A 150 -20.59 19.39 -1.20
CA TYR A 150 -20.58 19.84 -2.59
C TYR A 150 -21.60 19.06 -3.43
N MET A 151 -21.68 17.72 -3.26
CA MET A 151 -22.66 16.87 -3.93
C MET A 151 -24.08 17.30 -3.59
N GLU A 152 -24.40 17.46 -2.30
CA GLU A 152 -25.73 17.87 -1.85
C GLU A 152 -26.12 19.25 -2.40
N ALA A 153 -25.17 20.19 -2.44
CA ALA A 153 -25.41 21.53 -2.93
C ALA A 153 -25.67 21.60 -4.45
N TRP A 154 -24.90 20.87 -5.27
CA TRP A 154 -24.86 21.08 -6.73
C TRP A 154 -25.40 19.92 -7.56
N VAL A 155 -25.26 18.68 -7.07
CA VAL A 155 -25.65 17.45 -7.78
C VAL A 155 -26.33 16.45 -6.82
N PRO A 156 -27.43 16.82 -6.13
CA PRO A 156 -28.15 15.88 -5.28
C PRO A 156 -28.68 14.70 -6.10
N VAL A 157 -28.44 13.48 -5.61
CA VAL A 157 -28.87 12.23 -6.25
C VAL A 157 -30.02 11.60 -5.47
N LEU A 158 -31.17 11.46 -6.11
CA LEU A 158 -32.37 10.84 -5.53
C LEU A 158 -32.43 9.35 -5.94
N GLY A 159 -32.02 8.45 -5.03
CA GLY A 159 -31.84 7.02 -5.30
C GLY A 159 -33.04 6.12 -4.95
N PRO A 160 -33.47 6.02 -3.68
CA PRO A 160 -34.52 5.08 -3.28
C PRO A 160 -35.88 5.76 -2.95
N ILE A 161 -36.21 6.88 -3.60
CA ILE A 161 -37.48 7.58 -3.35
C ILE A 161 -38.58 7.02 -4.28
N ALA A 162 -39.81 6.90 -3.79
CA ALA A 162 -40.94 6.49 -4.62
C ALA A 162 -41.27 7.56 -5.68
N PRO A 163 -41.65 7.16 -6.92
CA PRO A 163 -41.79 8.07 -8.07
C PRO A 163 -42.63 9.33 -7.80
N GLU A 164 -43.69 9.19 -7.02
CA GLU A 164 -44.63 10.25 -6.63
C GLU A 164 -43.99 11.39 -5.84
N PHE A 165 -42.96 11.12 -5.03
CA PHE A 165 -42.29 12.15 -4.20
C PHE A 165 -41.18 12.89 -4.94
N VAL A 166 -40.78 12.40 -6.12
CA VAL A 166 -39.62 12.92 -6.86
C VAL A 166 -39.85 14.35 -7.34
N ASN A 167 -41.05 14.66 -7.82
CA ASN A 167 -41.40 16.01 -8.26
C ASN A 167 -41.38 17.01 -7.10
N ALA A 168 -41.95 16.65 -5.95
CA ALA A 168 -41.94 17.48 -4.75
C ALA A 168 -40.50 17.76 -4.28
N GLN A 169 -39.67 16.71 -4.19
CA GLN A 169 -38.27 16.84 -3.79
C GLN A 169 -37.44 17.66 -4.78
N SER A 170 -37.65 17.46 -6.08
CA SER A 170 -36.96 18.23 -7.12
C SER A 170 -37.28 19.73 -7.03
N ARG A 171 -38.55 20.08 -6.77
CA ARG A 171 -38.97 21.48 -6.58
C ARG A 171 -38.39 22.09 -5.32
N LYS A 172 -38.36 21.35 -4.21
CA LYS A 172 -37.69 21.79 -2.97
C LYS A 172 -36.25 22.20 -3.25
N LEU A 173 -35.50 21.36 -3.96
CA LEU A 173 -34.10 21.62 -4.32
C LEU A 173 -33.93 22.81 -5.29
N LEU A 174 -34.84 22.98 -6.26
CA LEU A 174 -34.86 24.16 -7.13
C LEU A 174 -35.10 25.46 -6.34
N ASN A 175 -36.00 25.43 -5.36
CA ASN A 175 -36.26 26.58 -4.50
C ASN A 175 -35.05 26.91 -3.62
N GLU A 176 -34.41 25.92 -3.02
CA GLU A 176 -33.16 26.09 -2.26
C GLU A 176 -32.03 26.67 -3.13
N PHE A 177 -31.96 26.27 -4.40
CA PHE A 177 -31.04 26.87 -5.36
C PHE A 177 -31.38 28.32 -5.67
N ALA A 178 -32.66 28.63 -5.93
CA ALA A 178 -33.10 30.00 -6.19
C ALA A 178 -32.70 30.95 -5.05
N VAL A 179 -32.97 30.53 -3.80
CA VAL A 179 -32.57 31.25 -2.58
C VAL A 179 -31.05 31.45 -2.52
N ARG A 180 -30.26 30.39 -2.72
CA ARG A 180 -28.79 30.47 -2.74
C ARG A 180 -28.25 31.42 -3.82
N GLN A 181 -28.95 31.51 -4.95
CA GLN A 181 -28.58 32.37 -6.07
C GLN A 181 -29.13 33.79 -5.96
N GLY A 182 -29.84 34.12 -4.89
CA GLY A 182 -30.46 35.43 -4.70
C GLY A 182 -31.50 35.76 -5.77
N VAL A 183 -32.19 34.75 -6.31
CA VAL A 183 -33.28 34.93 -7.29
C VAL A 183 -34.58 34.37 -6.74
N GLN A 184 -35.70 34.94 -7.19
CA GLN A 184 -37.01 34.38 -6.86
C GLN A 184 -37.19 33.00 -7.53
N PRO A 185 -37.83 32.03 -6.87
CA PRO A 185 -38.09 30.70 -7.42
C PRO A 185 -38.71 30.75 -8.83
N ASP A 186 -39.65 31.66 -9.03
CA ASP A 186 -40.41 31.86 -10.27
C ASP A 186 -39.54 32.37 -11.43
N GLY A 187 -38.32 32.83 -11.15
CA GLY A 187 -37.32 33.27 -12.13
C GLY A 187 -36.38 32.16 -12.60
N VAL A 188 -36.57 30.93 -12.12
CA VAL A 188 -35.73 29.77 -12.45
C VAL A 188 -36.47 28.85 -13.42
N VAL A 189 -35.96 28.70 -14.65
CA VAL A 189 -36.49 27.66 -15.56
C VAL A 189 -36.05 26.28 -15.13
N SER A 190 -36.89 25.27 -15.36
CA SER A 190 -36.57 23.86 -15.15
C SER A 190 -36.65 23.08 -16.46
N LEU A 191 -35.70 22.16 -16.63
CA LEU A 191 -35.68 21.23 -17.75
C LEU A 191 -35.63 19.80 -17.23
N LEU A 192 -36.60 18.98 -17.60
CA LEU A 192 -36.62 17.54 -17.34
C LEU A 192 -35.97 16.78 -18.51
N LEU A 193 -34.81 16.15 -18.27
CA LEU A 193 -34.24 15.20 -19.23
C LEU A 193 -34.70 13.79 -18.89
N ALA A 194 -35.41 13.13 -19.81
CA ALA A 194 -35.88 11.75 -19.66
C ALA A 194 -35.26 10.86 -20.74
N ASP A 195 -34.26 10.08 -20.38
CA ASP A 195 -33.57 9.18 -21.32
C ASP A 195 -34.12 7.74 -21.25
N LEU A 196 -34.98 7.39 -22.21
CA LEU A 196 -35.54 6.04 -22.34
C LEU A 196 -34.56 5.05 -22.99
N THR A 197 -33.45 5.50 -23.58
CA THR A 197 -32.43 4.59 -24.13
C THR A 197 -31.85 3.66 -23.08
N LYS A 198 -31.83 4.13 -21.82
CA LYS A 198 -31.35 3.40 -20.64
C LYS A 198 -32.28 2.26 -20.22
N LEU A 199 -33.57 2.38 -20.48
CA LEU A 199 -34.54 1.30 -20.25
C LEU A 199 -34.42 0.19 -21.32
N GLY A 200 -33.80 0.50 -22.46
CA GLY A 200 -33.66 -0.44 -23.57
C GLY A 200 -35.01 -1.04 -23.95
N SER A 201 -35.07 -2.37 -24.06
CA SER A 201 -36.29 -3.09 -24.43
C SER A 201 -37.39 -3.10 -23.36
N ALA A 202 -37.09 -2.67 -22.12
CA ALA A 202 -38.07 -2.57 -21.05
C ALA A 202 -38.88 -1.26 -21.07
N PHE A 203 -38.58 -0.33 -21.98
CA PHE A 203 -39.23 0.98 -22.04
C PHE A 203 -40.75 0.90 -22.11
N SER A 204 -41.29 -0.06 -22.87
CA SER A 204 -42.74 -0.19 -23.12
C SER A 204 -43.54 -0.46 -21.84
N LYS A 205 -42.95 -1.17 -20.87
CA LYS A 205 -43.56 -1.43 -19.55
C LYS A 205 -43.69 -0.17 -18.70
N HIS A 206 -42.84 0.82 -18.95
CA HIS A 206 -42.74 2.04 -18.14
C HIS A 206 -43.21 3.29 -18.87
N LEU A 207 -43.53 3.19 -20.16
CA LEU A 207 -43.81 4.32 -21.02
C LEU A 207 -44.91 5.22 -20.45
N THR A 208 -46.06 4.64 -20.07
CA THR A 208 -47.19 5.39 -19.50
C THR A 208 -46.82 6.13 -18.20
N ASN A 209 -46.00 5.50 -17.35
CA ASN A 209 -45.57 6.13 -16.10
C ASN A 209 -44.60 7.27 -16.37
N VAL A 210 -43.69 7.11 -17.34
CA VAL A 210 -42.73 8.16 -17.71
C VAL A 210 -43.44 9.33 -18.39
N THR A 211 -44.37 9.08 -19.32
CA THR A 211 -45.10 10.17 -20.00
C THR A 211 -46.02 10.92 -19.05
N LYS A 212 -46.73 10.23 -18.15
CA LYS A 212 -47.49 10.87 -17.07
C LYS A 212 -46.58 11.74 -16.21
N PHE A 213 -45.43 11.20 -15.83
CA PHE A 213 -44.46 11.95 -15.03
C PHE A 213 -43.98 13.23 -15.74
N VAL A 214 -43.65 13.12 -17.04
CA VAL A 214 -43.22 14.27 -17.87
C VAL A 214 -44.32 15.32 -17.91
N ALA A 215 -45.57 14.91 -18.12
CA ALA A 215 -46.72 15.81 -18.09
C ALA A 215 -46.87 16.49 -16.73
N ASP A 216 -46.86 15.74 -15.63
CA ASP A 216 -46.99 16.27 -14.26
C ASP A 216 -45.89 17.29 -13.93
N HIS A 217 -44.67 17.08 -14.43
CA HIS A 217 -43.56 18.03 -14.24
C HIS A 217 -43.82 19.34 -14.98
N VAL A 218 -44.17 19.26 -16.27
CA VAL A 218 -44.37 20.43 -17.13
C VAL A 218 -45.62 21.22 -16.76
N GLN A 219 -46.70 20.54 -16.36
CA GLN A 219 -47.96 21.20 -15.99
C GLN A 219 -47.90 21.92 -14.65
N ALA A 220 -46.99 21.51 -13.77
CA ALA A 220 -46.91 22.14 -12.47
C ALA A 220 -46.19 23.48 -12.47
N ASP A 221 -45.41 23.76 -13.51
CA ASP A 221 -44.87 25.10 -13.77
C ASP A 221 -44.91 25.39 -15.29
N PRO A 222 -46.10 25.68 -15.84
CA PRO A 222 -46.30 25.83 -17.28
C PRO A 222 -45.43 26.93 -17.93
N LEU A 223 -45.01 27.91 -17.15
CA LEU A 223 -44.20 29.04 -17.60
C LEU A 223 -42.73 28.64 -17.75
N ASN A 224 -42.20 27.93 -16.75
CA ASN A 224 -40.77 27.75 -16.58
C ASN A 224 -40.28 26.32 -16.83
N ALA A 225 -41.17 25.32 -16.88
CA ALA A 225 -40.81 23.92 -17.08
C ALA A 225 -40.85 23.49 -18.55
N ALA A 226 -39.89 22.67 -18.95
CA ALA A 226 -39.88 21.90 -20.19
C ALA A 226 -39.34 20.50 -19.94
N ALA A 227 -39.51 19.61 -20.90
CA ALA A 227 -38.85 18.31 -20.92
C ALA A 227 -38.22 18.01 -22.28
N LEU A 228 -37.11 17.27 -22.27
CA LEU A 228 -36.53 16.64 -23.44
C LEU A 228 -36.50 15.12 -23.19
N VAL A 229 -37.24 14.40 -24.00
CA VAL A 229 -37.39 12.94 -23.92
C VAL A 229 -36.56 12.29 -25.03
N PHE A 230 -35.60 11.45 -24.67
CA PHE A 230 -34.87 10.62 -25.62
C PHE A 230 -35.61 9.28 -25.74
N PRO A 231 -36.14 8.93 -26.92
CA PRO A 231 -36.76 7.63 -27.17
C PRO A 231 -35.72 6.50 -27.12
N PRO A 232 -36.17 5.25 -26.91
CA PRO A 232 -35.29 4.10 -26.89
C PRO A 232 -34.60 3.90 -28.25
N ASN A 233 -33.38 3.38 -28.22
CA ASN A 233 -32.60 3.01 -29.41
C ASN A 233 -32.68 1.50 -29.70
N THR A 234 -33.76 0.87 -29.24
CA THR A 234 -34.02 -0.57 -29.34
C THR A 234 -35.53 -0.82 -29.39
N GLY A 235 -35.96 -1.88 -30.07
CA GLY A 235 -37.34 -2.35 -30.04
C GLY A 235 -37.77 -2.90 -28.67
N CYS A 236 -39.05 -3.28 -28.59
CA CYS A 236 -39.70 -3.86 -27.42
C CYS A 236 -39.06 -5.20 -26.99
N TRP A 237 -39.31 -5.61 -25.74
CA TRP A 237 -38.92 -6.95 -25.30
C TRP A 237 -39.53 -8.03 -26.21
N GLY A 238 -38.70 -8.94 -26.70
CA GLY A 238 -39.09 -10.01 -27.64
C GLY A 238 -39.06 -9.63 -29.11
N SER A 239 -38.85 -8.35 -29.47
CA SER A 239 -38.69 -7.90 -30.85
C SER A 239 -37.29 -8.20 -31.40
N THR A 240 -37.17 -8.29 -32.73
CA THR A 240 -35.88 -8.32 -33.43
C THR A 240 -35.22 -6.94 -33.42
N PHE A 241 -33.89 -6.88 -33.24
CA PHE A 241 -33.15 -5.61 -33.22
C PHE A 241 -32.90 -5.14 -34.66
N ASN A 242 -33.87 -4.41 -35.23
CA ASN A 242 -33.76 -3.76 -36.53
C ASN A 242 -34.28 -2.32 -36.46
N GLU A 243 -34.05 -1.55 -37.53
CA GLU A 243 -34.39 -0.13 -37.62
C GLU A 243 -35.91 0.11 -37.56
N ALA A 244 -36.71 -0.75 -38.20
CA ALA A 244 -38.17 -0.64 -38.19
C ALA A 244 -38.77 -0.76 -36.78
N GLU A 245 -38.25 -1.65 -35.94
CA GLU A 245 -38.68 -1.79 -34.54
C GLU A 245 -38.23 -0.60 -33.68
N VAL A 246 -37.10 0.03 -34.00
CA VAL A 246 -36.66 1.28 -33.35
C VAL A 246 -37.56 2.44 -33.74
N GLU A 247 -37.87 2.61 -35.03
CA GLU A 247 -38.81 3.63 -35.51
C GLU A 247 -40.20 3.47 -34.90
N LYS A 248 -40.68 2.23 -34.81
CA LYS A 248 -41.94 1.91 -34.11
C LYS A 248 -41.88 2.32 -32.64
N ALA A 249 -40.81 1.98 -31.93
CA ALA A 249 -40.62 2.37 -30.54
C ALA A 249 -40.57 3.90 -30.36
N ILE A 250 -39.94 4.63 -31.28
CA ILE A 250 -39.94 6.10 -31.30
C ILE A 250 -41.37 6.64 -31.51
N GLY A 251 -42.13 6.05 -32.43
CA GLY A 251 -43.54 6.40 -32.68
C GLY A 251 -44.46 6.13 -31.49
N ASP A 252 -44.25 5.02 -30.78
CA ASP A 252 -44.98 4.70 -29.55
C ASP A 252 -44.75 5.77 -28.47
N VAL A 253 -43.50 6.23 -28.30
CA VAL A 253 -43.17 7.32 -27.38
C VAL A 253 -43.83 8.63 -27.81
N GLU A 254 -43.76 8.99 -29.08
CA GLU A 254 -44.39 10.21 -29.61
C GLU A 254 -45.89 10.22 -29.36
N SER A 255 -46.55 9.09 -29.64
CA SER A 255 -48.00 8.92 -29.46
C SER A 255 -48.38 9.02 -28.00
N ALA A 256 -47.63 8.37 -27.10
CA ALA A 256 -47.86 8.43 -25.66
C ALA A 256 -47.67 9.84 -25.07
N LEU A 257 -46.72 10.62 -25.60
CA LEU A 257 -46.51 12.01 -25.17
C LEU A 257 -47.61 12.97 -25.68
N LYS A 258 -48.24 12.67 -26.82
CA LYS A 258 -49.31 13.48 -27.42
C LYS A 258 -50.71 13.15 -26.89
N MET A 259 -50.86 12.18 -26.00
CA MET A 259 -52.16 11.87 -25.41
C MET A 259 -52.73 13.09 -24.67
N GLU A 260 -54.02 13.36 -24.87
CA GLU A 260 -54.70 14.58 -24.38
C GLU A 260 -54.53 14.81 -22.87
N GLN A 261 -54.44 13.72 -22.09
CA GLN A 261 -54.29 13.74 -20.63
C GLN A 261 -53.08 14.56 -20.15
N GLY A 262 -52.03 14.71 -20.97
CA GLY A 262 -50.82 15.45 -20.59
C GLY A 262 -50.84 16.95 -20.88
N SER A 263 -51.75 17.43 -21.75
CA SER A 263 -51.78 18.83 -22.22
C SER A 263 -50.40 19.37 -22.65
N LEU A 264 -49.64 18.56 -23.39
CA LEU A 264 -48.29 18.89 -23.85
C LEU A 264 -48.27 19.34 -25.31
N VAL A 265 -47.44 20.32 -25.62
CA VAL A 265 -46.98 20.57 -26.99
C VAL A 265 -45.68 19.80 -27.19
N VAL A 266 -45.73 18.82 -28.09
CA VAL A 266 -44.60 17.92 -28.38
C VAL A 266 -43.98 18.30 -29.73
N ARG A 267 -42.69 18.58 -29.73
CA ARG A 267 -41.89 18.86 -30.94
C ARG A 267 -40.77 17.84 -31.08
N LYS A 268 -40.71 17.20 -32.23
CA LYS A 268 -39.58 16.35 -32.60
C LYS A 268 -38.33 17.21 -32.87
N ILE A 269 -37.20 16.82 -32.30
CA ILE A 269 -35.86 17.39 -32.47
C ILE A 269 -34.94 16.31 -33.04
N THR A 270 -34.04 16.69 -33.93
CA THR A 270 -32.98 15.82 -34.44
C THR A 270 -31.63 16.16 -33.79
N LEU A 271 -31.00 15.19 -33.16
CA LEU A 271 -29.63 15.26 -32.64
C LEU A 271 -28.68 14.74 -33.72
N THR A 272 -27.95 15.61 -34.39
CA THR A 272 -26.99 15.20 -35.42
C THR A 272 -25.67 14.85 -34.75
N LEU A 273 -25.20 13.62 -34.96
CA LEU A 273 -23.98 13.11 -34.33
C LEU A 273 -22.75 13.68 -35.05
N ALA A 274 -21.70 13.99 -34.29
CA ALA A 274 -20.44 14.44 -34.87
C ALA A 274 -19.81 13.31 -35.71
N GLU A 275 -19.42 13.62 -36.95
CA GLU A 275 -18.86 12.63 -37.89
C GLU A 275 -17.60 11.95 -37.34
N SER A 276 -16.76 12.70 -36.63
CA SER A 276 -15.54 12.19 -35.96
C SER A 276 -15.81 11.10 -34.92
N CYS A 277 -17.06 10.97 -34.45
CA CYS A 277 -17.47 9.98 -33.46
C CYS A 277 -18.01 8.68 -34.10
N LEU A 278 -18.22 8.66 -35.41
CA LEU A 278 -18.73 7.51 -36.15
C LEU A 278 -17.55 6.76 -36.76
N ALA A 279 -17.43 5.46 -36.46
CA ALA A 279 -16.43 4.62 -37.11
C ALA A 279 -16.69 4.55 -38.62
N THR A 280 -15.63 4.46 -39.43
CA THR A 280 -15.70 4.47 -40.91
C THR A 280 -16.62 3.39 -41.49
N GLN A 281 -16.84 2.28 -40.77
CA GLN A 281 -17.76 1.19 -41.15
C GLN A 281 -19.00 1.10 -40.25
N SER A 282 -19.34 2.18 -39.55
CA SER A 282 -20.50 2.22 -38.67
C SER A 282 -21.79 2.04 -39.46
N ARG A 283 -22.63 1.07 -39.06
CA ARG A 283 -24.01 0.93 -39.55
C ARG A 283 -25.00 1.80 -38.77
N ARG A 284 -24.50 2.69 -37.91
CA ARG A 284 -25.32 3.58 -37.09
C ARG A 284 -25.78 4.78 -37.92
N CYS A 285 -27.05 5.12 -37.79
CA CYS A 285 -27.56 6.37 -38.32
C CYS A 285 -26.84 7.57 -37.68
N GLY A 286 -26.45 8.55 -38.50
CA GLY A 286 -25.72 9.74 -38.06
C GLY A 286 -26.54 10.73 -37.24
N PHE A 287 -27.72 10.34 -36.78
CA PHE A 287 -28.60 11.16 -35.96
C PHE A 287 -29.41 10.32 -34.97
N HIS A 288 -29.99 10.99 -33.98
CA HIS A 288 -31.00 10.42 -33.07
C HIS A 288 -32.17 11.39 -32.91
N GLU A 289 -33.39 10.88 -32.80
CA GLU A 289 -34.56 11.72 -32.54
C GLU A 289 -34.74 11.97 -31.04
N ALA A 290 -35.29 13.12 -30.67
CA ALA A 290 -35.71 13.44 -29.32
C ALA A 290 -37.02 14.25 -29.35
N PHE A 291 -37.76 14.28 -28.24
CA PHE A 291 -39.02 15.02 -28.14
C PHE A 291 -38.89 16.14 -27.12
N PHE A 292 -39.08 17.38 -27.57
CA PHE A 292 -39.20 18.55 -26.70
C PHE A 292 -40.65 18.77 -26.32
N CYS A 293 -40.91 18.78 -25.02
CA CYS A 293 -42.24 18.91 -24.46
C CYS A 293 -42.32 20.21 -23.65
N ILE A 294 -43.31 21.03 -23.95
CA ILE A 294 -43.67 22.23 -23.18
C ILE A 294 -45.17 22.22 -22.89
N SER A 295 -45.62 23.06 -21.97
CA SER A 295 -47.05 23.16 -21.66
C SER A 295 -47.84 23.72 -22.85
N SER A 296 -49.05 23.21 -23.07
CA SER A 296 -50.00 23.75 -24.05
C SER A 296 -50.73 25.01 -23.58
N VAL A 297 -50.53 25.43 -22.33
CA VAL A 297 -51.17 26.63 -21.76
C VAL A 297 -50.78 27.87 -22.56
N LYS A 298 -51.81 28.66 -22.92
CA LYS A 298 -51.68 29.89 -23.70
C LYS A 298 -51.98 31.11 -22.84
N GLY A 299 -51.29 32.21 -23.12
CA GLY A 299 -51.59 33.52 -22.56
C GLY A 299 -52.84 34.16 -23.17
N ALA A 300 -53.16 35.37 -22.71
CA ALA A 300 -54.34 36.13 -23.18
C ALA A 300 -54.33 36.40 -24.70
N GLU A 301 -53.15 36.48 -25.31
CA GLU A 301 -52.96 36.72 -26.75
C GLU A 301 -52.96 35.42 -27.59
N GLY A 302 -53.21 34.26 -26.97
CA GLY A 302 -53.25 32.97 -27.66
C GLY A 302 -51.88 32.34 -27.96
N GLU A 303 -50.79 33.01 -27.62
CA GLU A 303 -49.42 32.48 -27.67
C GLU A 303 -49.15 31.50 -26.51
N LEU A 304 -48.24 30.54 -26.74
CA LEU A 304 -47.81 29.61 -25.69
C LEU A 304 -47.07 30.37 -24.59
N LEU A 305 -47.47 30.14 -23.33
CA LEU A 305 -46.97 30.87 -22.18
C LEU A 305 -45.49 30.56 -21.88
N SER A 306 -45.05 29.33 -22.16
CA SER A 306 -43.74 28.81 -21.76
C SER A 306 -42.55 29.63 -22.31
N HIS A 307 -41.60 29.97 -21.44
CA HIS A 307 -40.36 30.66 -21.83
C HIS A 307 -39.48 29.83 -22.77
N TRP A 308 -39.60 28.51 -22.74
CA TRP A 308 -38.83 27.59 -23.57
C TRP A 308 -39.17 27.67 -25.06
N VAL A 309 -40.31 28.28 -25.42
CA VAL A 309 -40.68 28.61 -26.81
C VAL A 309 -39.62 29.49 -27.45
N LYS A 310 -38.92 30.32 -26.67
CA LYS A 310 -37.86 31.24 -27.15
C LYS A 310 -36.53 30.54 -27.40
N SER A 311 -36.36 29.28 -26.95
CA SER A 311 -35.10 28.55 -27.13
C SER A 311 -34.84 28.25 -28.60
N VAL A 312 -33.56 28.35 -29.01
CA VAL A 312 -33.14 28.03 -30.38
C VAL A 312 -33.49 26.58 -30.73
N THR A 313 -33.43 25.66 -29.76
CA THR A 313 -33.78 24.27 -29.97
C THR A 313 -35.25 24.07 -30.30
N TYR A 314 -36.16 24.84 -29.69
CA TYR A 314 -37.59 24.79 -30.01
C TYR A 314 -37.86 25.23 -31.47
N TYR A 315 -37.21 26.30 -31.93
CA TYR A 315 -37.40 26.82 -33.28
C TYR A 315 -36.69 25.99 -34.35
N ARG A 316 -35.39 25.71 -34.17
CA ARG A 316 -34.57 25.04 -35.19
C ARG A 316 -34.78 23.53 -35.24
N ARG A 317 -35.29 22.94 -34.17
CA ARG A 317 -35.56 21.49 -34.04
C ARG A 317 -34.34 20.61 -34.35
N THR A 318 -33.14 21.14 -34.15
CA THR A 318 -31.90 20.41 -34.33
C THR A 318 -30.85 20.82 -33.31
N ILE A 319 -30.04 19.85 -32.88
CA ILE A 319 -28.81 20.05 -32.13
C ILE A 319 -27.68 19.42 -32.98
N PRO A 320 -26.84 20.24 -33.64
CA PRO A 320 -25.79 19.73 -34.51
C PRO A 320 -24.52 19.36 -33.73
N ASP A 321 -23.69 18.52 -34.35
CA ASP A 321 -22.36 18.11 -33.90
C ASP A 321 -22.36 17.62 -32.45
N VAL A 322 -23.25 16.68 -32.16
CA VAL A 322 -23.37 16.04 -30.85
C VAL A 322 -22.29 14.96 -30.73
N PRO A 323 -21.28 15.13 -29.87
CA PRO A 323 -20.24 14.14 -29.71
C PRO A 323 -20.81 12.92 -28.98
N VAL A 324 -20.52 11.74 -29.50
CA VAL A 324 -20.82 10.46 -28.84
C VAL A 324 -19.52 9.68 -28.70
N ALA A 325 -19.38 8.89 -27.65
CA ALA A 325 -18.19 8.06 -27.51
C ALA A 325 -18.18 6.97 -28.61
N ALA A 326 -17.04 6.78 -29.27
CA ALA A 326 -16.87 5.76 -30.31
C ALA A 326 -17.00 4.33 -29.77
N HIS A 327 -16.74 4.17 -28.47
CA HIS A 327 -17.03 2.99 -27.67
C HIS A 327 -17.97 3.43 -26.55
N ALA A 328 -19.06 2.70 -26.32
CA ALA A 328 -20.06 2.99 -25.30
C ALA A 328 -19.40 3.41 -23.97
N ASP A 329 -19.81 4.55 -23.40
CA ASP A 329 -19.40 4.91 -22.04
C ASP A 329 -20.19 3.96 -21.11
N TYR A 330 -19.52 2.88 -20.70
CA TYR A 330 -20.15 1.76 -20.02
C TYR A 330 -20.67 2.19 -18.65
N VAL A 331 -21.99 2.33 -18.52
CA VAL A 331 -22.68 2.49 -17.24
C VAL A 331 -23.47 1.21 -16.97
N VAL A 332 -22.75 0.14 -16.63
CA VAL A 332 -23.34 -0.95 -15.84
C VAL A 332 -22.53 -0.97 -14.54
N PRO A 333 -23.15 -0.81 -13.37
CA PRO A 333 -22.46 -0.78 -12.08
C PRO A 333 -21.66 -2.06 -11.77
N ASP A 334 -21.87 -3.13 -12.55
CA ASP A 334 -21.35 -4.48 -12.33
C ASP A 334 -20.17 -4.88 -13.25
N LEU A 335 -19.55 -3.91 -13.93
CA LEU A 335 -18.68 -4.18 -15.08
C LEU A 335 -17.20 -4.45 -14.79
N SER A 336 -16.80 -4.63 -13.53
CA SER A 336 -15.54 -5.35 -13.27
C SER A 336 -15.59 -6.81 -13.78
N ALA A 337 -16.77 -7.31 -14.18
CA ALA A 337 -16.99 -8.70 -14.59
C ALA A 337 -17.11 -8.98 -16.11
N ILE A 338 -17.21 -8.00 -17.01
CA ILE A 338 -17.37 -8.30 -18.46
C ILE A 338 -16.08 -7.99 -19.24
N ASN A 339 -15.14 -8.93 -19.19
CA ASN A 339 -14.18 -9.11 -20.27
C ASN A 339 -14.89 -9.87 -21.40
N GLY A 340 -15.48 -9.18 -22.38
CA GLY A 340 -16.13 -9.82 -23.53
C GLY A 340 -16.83 -8.88 -24.51
N CYS A 341 -17.06 -9.38 -25.75
CA CYS A 341 -17.85 -8.70 -26.77
C CYS A 341 -19.30 -8.47 -26.28
N THR A 342 -19.65 -7.21 -26.00
CA THR A 342 -21.02 -6.81 -25.66
C THR A 342 -22.02 -7.14 -26.78
N SER A 343 -23.23 -7.56 -26.41
CA SER A 343 -24.29 -7.84 -27.39
C SER A 343 -24.64 -6.58 -28.20
N ILE A 344 -25.19 -6.74 -29.41
CA ILE A 344 -25.63 -5.61 -30.25
C ILE A 344 -26.63 -4.74 -29.48
N SER A 345 -27.56 -5.36 -28.76
CA SER A 345 -28.57 -4.70 -27.94
C SER A 345 -27.96 -3.84 -26.82
N GLN A 346 -26.94 -4.36 -26.12
CA GLN A 346 -26.23 -3.60 -25.08
C GLN A 346 -25.47 -2.41 -25.65
N ARG A 347 -24.82 -2.59 -26.81
CA ARG A 347 -24.14 -1.50 -27.52
C ARG A 347 -25.10 -0.38 -27.95
N LEU A 348 -26.28 -0.75 -28.44
CA LEU A 348 -27.30 0.21 -28.86
C LEU A 348 -27.90 1.00 -27.68
N LYS A 349 -28.11 0.38 -26.52
CA LYS A 349 -28.57 1.05 -25.28
C LYS A 349 -27.62 2.14 -24.80
N GLN A 350 -26.33 1.97 -25.05
CA GLN A 350 -25.26 2.84 -24.54
C GLN A 350 -24.67 3.75 -25.62
N ALA A 351 -25.25 3.77 -26.82
CA ALA A 351 -24.73 4.54 -27.94
C ALA A 351 -24.91 6.06 -27.78
N LEU A 352 -25.81 6.49 -26.89
CA LEU A 352 -26.16 7.89 -26.59
C LEU A 352 -25.87 8.17 -25.12
N SER A 353 -24.59 8.24 -24.78
CA SER A 353 -24.10 8.51 -23.43
C SER A 353 -22.77 9.27 -23.50
N GLY A 354 -22.27 9.67 -22.33
CA GLY A 354 -21.01 10.38 -22.17
C GLY A 354 -21.19 11.83 -21.73
N ASP A 355 -20.18 12.36 -21.05
CA ASP A 355 -20.16 13.73 -20.55
C ASP A 355 -20.25 14.77 -21.68
N ALA A 356 -19.45 14.62 -22.73
CA ALA A 356 -19.45 15.51 -23.89
C ALA A 356 -20.82 15.56 -24.61
N PHE A 357 -21.49 14.42 -24.76
CA PHE A 357 -22.82 14.31 -25.36
C PHE A 357 -23.81 15.23 -24.66
N TYR A 358 -23.89 15.10 -23.34
CA TYR A 358 -24.85 15.84 -22.54
C TYR A 358 -24.48 17.31 -22.35
N LEU A 359 -23.19 17.64 -22.21
CA LEU A 359 -22.73 19.02 -22.17
C LEU A 359 -23.15 19.79 -23.43
N LYS A 360 -22.98 19.17 -24.60
CA LYS A 360 -23.40 19.77 -25.87
C LYS A 360 -24.90 20.05 -25.88
N ILE A 361 -25.73 19.06 -25.50
CA ILE A 361 -27.19 19.20 -25.45
C ILE A 361 -27.60 20.36 -24.53
N LEU A 362 -27.06 20.38 -23.31
CA LEU A 362 -27.38 21.41 -22.32
C LEU A 362 -26.98 22.81 -22.78
N SER A 363 -25.81 22.96 -23.40
CA SER A 363 -25.35 24.26 -23.93
C SER A 363 -26.29 24.81 -25.01
N LYS A 364 -26.79 23.95 -25.90
CA LYS A 364 -27.66 24.36 -27.02
C LYS A 364 -29.08 24.65 -26.56
N LEU A 365 -29.61 23.89 -25.62
CA LEU A 365 -30.95 24.13 -25.06
C LEU A 365 -31.10 25.51 -24.40
N ARG A 366 -30.01 26.04 -23.84
CA ARG A 366 -30.00 27.38 -23.22
C ARG A 366 -29.89 28.53 -24.23
N THR A 367 -29.45 28.24 -25.45
CA THR A 367 -29.23 29.29 -26.45
C THR A 367 -30.59 29.92 -26.82
N GLY A 368 -30.70 31.24 -26.68
CA GLY A 368 -31.93 32.00 -26.99
C GLY A 368 -32.86 32.25 -25.80
N LEU A 369 -32.57 31.72 -24.60
CA LEU A 369 -33.30 32.10 -23.39
C LEU A 369 -32.89 33.51 -22.91
N PRO A 370 -33.79 34.30 -22.29
CA PRO A 370 -33.47 35.64 -21.80
C PRO A 370 -32.38 35.60 -20.70
N PRO A 371 -31.46 36.58 -20.66
CA PRO A 371 -30.32 36.60 -19.71
C PRO A 371 -30.72 36.72 -18.23
N LYS A 372 -31.97 37.11 -17.92
CA LYS A 372 -32.51 37.16 -16.54
C LYS A 372 -33.03 35.81 -16.02
N VAL A 373 -33.05 34.79 -16.87
CA VAL A 373 -33.44 33.44 -16.48
C VAL A 373 -32.19 32.70 -16.01
N LYS A 374 -31.99 32.62 -14.69
CA LYS A 374 -31.00 31.67 -14.15
C LYS A 374 -31.60 30.28 -14.34
N ALA A 375 -31.06 29.52 -15.29
CA ALA A 375 -31.55 28.16 -15.51
C ALA A 375 -31.28 27.30 -14.27
N GLY A 376 -32.25 26.48 -13.88
CA GLY A 376 -32.08 25.23 -13.15
C GLY A 376 -32.37 24.08 -14.11
N ALA A 377 -31.83 22.89 -13.87
CA ALA A 377 -32.19 21.74 -14.71
C ALA A 377 -32.38 20.51 -13.83
N VAL A 378 -33.50 19.81 -13.99
CA VAL A 378 -33.76 18.55 -13.28
C VAL A 378 -33.46 17.42 -14.25
N ILE A 379 -32.23 16.93 -14.23
CA ILE A 379 -31.70 16.08 -15.29
C ILE A 379 -31.53 14.66 -14.78
N ARG A 380 -32.18 13.69 -15.43
CA ARG A 380 -32.29 12.31 -14.91
C ARG A 380 -31.54 11.31 -15.78
N ASP A 381 -30.22 11.23 -15.61
CA ASP A 381 -29.38 10.18 -16.20
C ASP A 381 -28.07 9.98 -15.40
N LEU A 382 -27.56 8.75 -15.40
CA LEU A 382 -26.31 8.31 -14.76
C LEU A 382 -25.02 8.84 -15.44
N SER A 383 -25.03 9.03 -16.76
CA SER A 383 -23.91 9.61 -17.54
C SER A 383 -23.80 11.14 -17.39
N LEU A 384 -24.89 11.78 -16.97
CA LEU A 384 -25.03 13.23 -16.81
C LEU A 384 -24.39 13.78 -15.52
N ILE A 385 -24.26 12.94 -14.50
CA ILE A 385 -23.67 13.33 -13.22
C ILE A 385 -22.22 13.76 -13.40
N LYS A 386 -21.41 12.99 -14.14
CA LYS A 386 -20.02 13.34 -14.50
C LYS A 386 -19.95 14.62 -15.37
N ALA A 387 -20.84 14.73 -16.36
CA ALA A 387 -20.96 15.90 -17.23
C ALA A 387 -21.23 17.19 -16.43
N ARG A 388 -22.08 17.10 -15.41
CA ARG A 388 -22.37 18.23 -14.53
C ARG A 388 -21.25 18.50 -13.54
N THR A 389 -20.61 17.48 -12.98
CA THR A 389 -19.41 17.66 -12.15
C THR A 389 -18.36 18.50 -12.86
N LEU A 390 -18.22 18.33 -14.18
CA LEU A 390 -17.30 19.12 -15.01
C LEU A 390 -17.84 20.53 -15.32
N SER A 391 -19.13 20.70 -15.60
CA SER A 391 -19.70 22.03 -15.90
C SER A 391 -20.00 22.89 -14.68
N SER A 392 -20.14 22.33 -13.46
CA SER A 392 -20.28 23.14 -12.24
C SER A 392 -18.99 23.89 -11.87
N LEU A 393 -17.91 23.62 -12.61
CA LEU A 393 -16.58 24.18 -12.41
C LEU A 393 -16.32 25.41 -13.28
N GLU A 394 -17.18 25.69 -14.26
CA GLU A 394 -17.07 26.86 -15.11
C GLU A 394 -17.63 28.11 -14.39
N PRO A 395 -16.89 29.24 -14.38
CA PRO A 395 -17.19 30.41 -13.56
C PRO A 395 -18.40 31.24 -14.01
N HIS A 396 -19.15 30.82 -15.04
CA HIS A 396 -20.23 31.64 -15.63
C HIS A 396 -21.56 30.87 -15.72
N ALA A 397 -22.52 31.29 -14.88
CA ALA A 397 -23.95 30.89 -14.86
C ALA A 397 -24.22 29.39 -14.69
N ASN A 398 -24.13 28.90 -13.45
CA ASN A 398 -24.30 27.48 -13.13
C ASN A 398 -25.72 27.10 -12.66
N PRO A 399 -26.50 26.29 -13.43
CA PRO A 399 -27.72 25.68 -12.92
C PRO A 399 -27.45 24.63 -11.85
N THR A 400 -28.24 24.58 -10.77
CA THR A 400 -28.31 23.35 -9.97
C THR A 400 -28.90 22.21 -10.79
N MET A 401 -28.33 21.01 -10.64
CA MET A 401 -28.80 19.80 -11.29
C MET A 401 -29.32 18.81 -10.26
N VAL A 402 -30.59 18.41 -10.36
CA VAL A 402 -31.14 17.31 -9.55
C VAL A 402 -31.11 16.03 -10.37
N ALA A 403 -30.31 15.06 -9.95
CA ALA A 403 -30.24 13.74 -10.56
C ALA A 403 -31.18 12.76 -9.86
N SER A 404 -31.87 11.91 -10.62
CA SER A 404 -32.84 10.96 -10.07
C SER A 404 -32.72 9.61 -10.77
N LEU A 405 -32.63 8.54 -9.97
CA LEU A 405 -32.43 7.16 -10.44
C LEU A 405 -33.74 6.35 -10.54
N ILE A 406 -34.89 7.00 -10.49
CA ILE A 406 -36.21 6.36 -10.30
C ILE A 406 -36.57 5.28 -11.33
N TRP A 407 -36.02 5.35 -12.54
CA TRP A 407 -36.28 4.39 -13.62
C TRP A 407 -35.09 3.44 -13.86
N ALA A 408 -34.02 3.56 -13.07
CA ALA A 408 -32.83 2.74 -13.26
C ALA A 408 -33.09 1.30 -12.79
N ARG A 409 -33.27 0.40 -13.75
CA ARG A 409 -33.44 -1.04 -13.56
C ARG A 409 -32.54 -1.80 -14.53
N ASP A 410 -32.18 -3.02 -14.17
CA ASP A 410 -31.48 -3.89 -15.11
C ASP A 410 -32.44 -4.55 -16.11
N ASP A 411 -31.87 -5.28 -17.08
CA ASP A 411 -32.61 -5.96 -18.13
C ASP A 411 -33.56 -7.06 -17.61
N SER A 412 -33.37 -7.51 -16.37
CA SER A 412 -34.25 -8.46 -15.68
C SER A 412 -35.41 -7.80 -14.95
N GLY A 413 -35.38 -6.46 -14.82
CA GLY A 413 -36.35 -5.67 -14.07
C GLY A 413 -36.02 -5.53 -12.58
N ALA A 414 -34.86 -6.01 -12.13
CA ALA A 414 -34.42 -5.88 -10.74
C ALA A 414 -34.08 -4.43 -10.40
N ASP A 415 -34.40 -4.03 -9.17
CA ASP A 415 -34.13 -2.69 -8.65
C ASP A 415 -32.66 -2.59 -8.22
N ARG A 416 -31.86 -1.81 -8.97
CA ARG A 416 -30.43 -1.60 -8.68
C ARG A 416 -30.13 -0.18 -8.22
N ARG A 417 -31.13 0.60 -7.81
CA ARG A 417 -30.97 2.04 -7.52
C ARG A 417 -29.99 2.32 -6.39
N VAL A 418 -29.93 1.45 -5.37
CA VAL A 418 -28.98 1.57 -4.25
C VAL A 418 -27.54 1.35 -4.72
N GLN A 419 -27.27 0.26 -5.43
CA GLN A 419 -25.94 -0.06 -5.97
C GLN A 419 -25.45 1.01 -6.96
N LEU A 420 -26.36 1.53 -7.79
CA LEU A 420 -26.06 2.63 -8.70
C LEU A 420 -25.72 3.93 -7.97
N LEU A 421 -26.43 4.24 -6.89
CA LEU A 421 -26.16 5.41 -6.06
C LEU A 421 -24.77 5.33 -5.42
N GLU A 422 -24.42 4.18 -4.85
CA GLU A 422 -23.09 3.94 -4.27
C GLU A 422 -21.98 4.11 -5.30
N TRP A 423 -22.15 3.51 -6.48
CA TRP A 423 -21.20 3.64 -7.58
C TRP A 423 -21.02 5.08 -8.05
N LEU A 424 -22.12 5.84 -8.17
CA LEU A 424 -22.09 7.25 -8.55
C LEU A 424 -21.34 8.11 -7.54
N ASN A 425 -21.61 7.92 -6.25
CA ASN A 425 -20.95 8.65 -5.18
C ASN A 425 -19.43 8.40 -5.23
N ALA A 426 -19.02 7.15 -5.44
CA ALA A 426 -17.61 6.80 -5.60
C ALA A 426 -16.96 7.45 -6.84
N LYS A 427 -17.65 7.44 -7.99
CA LYS A 427 -17.14 8.07 -9.23
C LYS A 427 -17.04 9.59 -9.11
N PHE A 428 -18.01 10.22 -8.45
CA PHE A 428 -18.03 11.66 -8.21
C PHE A 428 -16.86 12.08 -7.32
N LYS A 429 -16.67 11.38 -6.20
CA LYS A 429 -15.55 11.59 -5.27
C LYS A 429 -14.20 11.57 -5.99
N ARG A 430 -13.95 10.56 -6.84
CA ARG A 430 -12.71 10.45 -7.64
C ARG A 430 -12.52 11.64 -8.59
N THR A 431 -13.61 12.04 -9.25
CA THR A 431 -13.57 13.18 -10.19
C THR A 431 -13.18 14.47 -9.46
N LEU A 432 -13.81 14.75 -8.31
CA LEU A 432 -13.42 15.89 -7.47
C LEU A 432 -11.97 15.78 -6.97
N GLN A 433 -11.51 14.58 -6.62
CA GLN A 433 -10.17 14.37 -6.14
C GLN A 433 -9.10 14.71 -7.20
N ASP A 434 -9.36 14.37 -8.46
CA ASP A 434 -8.48 14.77 -9.56
C ASP A 434 -8.54 16.28 -9.84
N LEU A 435 -9.73 16.87 -9.75
CA LEU A 435 -9.91 18.30 -9.96
C LEU A 435 -9.27 19.17 -8.87
N VAL A 436 -9.33 18.74 -7.60
CA VAL A 436 -8.67 19.44 -6.49
C VAL A 436 -7.15 19.52 -6.70
N LYS A 437 -6.53 18.54 -7.37
CA LYS A 437 -5.11 18.59 -7.74
C LYS A 437 -4.82 19.71 -8.75
N GLU A 438 -5.77 19.98 -9.65
CA GLU A 438 -5.65 21.02 -10.68
C GLU A 438 -6.12 22.40 -10.18
N ARG A 439 -7.15 22.44 -9.32
CA ARG A 439 -7.77 23.63 -8.72
C ARG A 439 -8.07 23.40 -7.23
N PRO A 440 -7.11 23.71 -6.34
CA PRO A 440 -7.22 23.46 -4.90
C PRO A 440 -8.37 24.19 -4.18
N ASP A 441 -8.82 25.32 -4.74
CA ASP A 441 -9.84 26.23 -4.21
C ASP A 441 -11.28 25.72 -4.35
N ILE A 442 -11.50 24.71 -5.20
CA ILE A 442 -12.84 24.23 -5.60
C ILE A 442 -13.71 23.72 -4.44
N LEU A 443 -13.09 23.25 -3.35
CA LEU A 443 -13.78 22.76 -2.15
C LEU A 443 -13.57 23.68 -0.94
N GLU A 444 -12.94 24.84 -1.12
CA GLU A 444 -12.62 25.75 -0.01
C GLU A 444 -13.89 26.27 0.68
N GLU A 445 -14.91 26.63 -0.09
CA GLU A 445 -16.23 27.05 0.41
C GLU A 445 -16.96 25.92 1.19
N TYR A 446 -16.52 24.67 1.02
CA TYR A 446 -17.06 23.47 1.68
C TYR A 446 -16.12 22.98 2.80
N GLY A 447 -15.16 23.81 3.22
CA GLY A 447 -14.31 23.56 4.38
C GLY A 447 -13.12 22.64 4.14
N TYR A 448 -12.76 22.36 2.88
CA TYR A 448 -11.53 21.62 2.56
C TYR A 448 -10.43 22.58 2.11
N LYS A 449 -9.32 22.59 2.84
CA LYS A 449 -8.07 23.26 2.46
C LYS A 449 -6.94 22.23 2.50
N PRO A 450 -6.25 21.96 1.37
CA PRO A 450 -5.07 21.12 1.38
C PRO A 450 -4.04 21.73 2.33
N SER A 451 -3.75 21.02 3.41
CA SER A 451 -2.71 21.41 4.35
C SER A 451 -1.40 20.70 4.00
N THR A 452 -0.30 21.16 4.56
CA THR A 452 0.99 20.48 4.45
C THR A 452 1.42 20.06 5.84
N LEU A 453 1.84 18.80 5.99
CA LEU A 453 2.41 18.32 7.24
C LEU A 453 3.70 19.10 7.53
N GLU A 454 3.82 19.63 8.75
CA GLU A 454 5.06 20.26 9.21
C GLU A 454 6.18 19.22 9.26
N VAL A 455 7.32 19.53 8.62
CA VAL A 455 8.48 18.64 8.62
C VAL A 455 9.23 18.82 9.93
N THR A 456 9.21 17.78 10.76
CA THR A 456 10.01 17.72 11.98
C THR A 456 11.47 17.39 11.65
N SER A 457 12.40 18.07 12.31
CA SER A 457 13.84 17.88 12.09
C SER A 457 14.31 16.53 12.64
N LEU A 458 15.07 15.80 11.84
CA LEU A 458 15.74 14.56 12.25
C LEU A 458 16.58 14.78 13.52
N PRO A 459 16.58 13.82 14.47
CA PRO A 459 17.51 13.84 15.59
C PRO A 459 18.95 13.96 15.08
N SER A 460 19.77 14.76 15.78
CA SER A 460 21.20 14.90 15.48
C SER A 460 22.05 14.27 16.57
N TYR A 461 23.30 13.95 16.21
CA TYR A 461 24.36 13.58 17.14
C TYR A 461 25.50 14.60 17.02
N LYS A 462 26.42 14.62 17.99
CA LYS A 462 27.59 15.51 17.97
C LYS A 462 28.80 14.74 17.47
N ASP A 463 29.39 15.17 16.36
CA ASP A 463 30.58 14.52 15.79
C ASP A 463 31.75 14.45 16.77
N ALA A 464 31.87 15.44 17.66
CA ALA A 464 32.91 15.51 18.68
C ALA A 464 32.85 14.35 19.71
N ASP A 465 31.69 13.71 19.85
CA ASP A 465 31.53 12.56 20.76
C ASP A 465 32.08 11.26 20.12
N PHE A 466 32.38 11.26 18.82
CA PHE A 466 32.84 10.10 18.05
C PHE A 466 34.26 10.30 17.54
N ILE A 467 35.22 10.06 18.41
CA ILE A 467 36.66 10.26 18.17
C ILE A 467 37.26 9.04 17.48
N TRP A 468 36.91 7.83 17.93
CA TRP A 468 37.44 6.56 17.41
C TRP A 468 36.61 5.97 16.28
N THR A 469 35.33 6.33 16.24
CA THR A 469 34.35 5.87 15.26
C THR A 469 33.75 7.04 14.48
N ILE A 470 32.92 6.74 13.50
CA ILE A 470 32.12 7.74 12.77
C ILE A 470 30.75 7.17 12.43
N PRO A 471 29.64 7.81 12.84
CA PRO A 471 28.32 7.37 12.43
C PRO A 471 28.09 7.65 10.94
N VAL A 472 27.61 6.66 10.19
CA VAL A 472 27.37 6.74 8.75
C VAL A 472 25.97 6.24 8.43
N VAL A 473 25.34 6.81 7.39
CA VAL A 473 24.06 6.35 6.85
C VAL A 473 24.27 5.93 5.40
N GLU A 474 24.05 4.65 5.11
CA GLU A 474 24.08 4.10 3.76
C GLU A 474 22.77 3.34 3.51
N GLU A 475 22.07 3.66 2.42
CA GLU A 475 20.80 3.03 2.02
C GLU A 475 19.73 3.00 3.15
N GLY A 476 19.72 4.01 4.02
CA GLY A 476 18.78 4.11 5.14
C GLY A 476 19.14 3.23 6.35
N LYS A 477 20.29 2.56 6.34
CA LYS A 477 20.83 1.84 7.51
C LYS A 477 21.91 2.68 8.18
N HIS A 478 21.90 2.67 9.51
CA HIS A 478 22.86 3.37 10.35
C HIS A 478 24.01 2.42 10.72
N PHE A 479 25.24 2.87 10.48
CA PHE A 479 26.47 2.14 10.79
C PHE A 479 27.41 2.99 11.65
N LEU A 480 28.32 2.35 12.36
CA LEU A 480 29.35 3.01 13.17
C LEU A 480 30.74 2.43 12.85
N PRO A 481 31.29 2.64 11.64
CA PRO A 481 32.64 2.19 11.34
C PRO A 481 33.71 2.87 12.22
N MET A 482 34.77 2.15 12.53
CA MET A 482 35.98 2.70 13.17
C MET A 482 36.80 3.52 12.18
N ARG A 483 37.49 4.56 12.64
CA ARG A 483 38.35 5.39 11.79
C ARG A 483 39.71 4.73 11.53
N ALA A 484 40.10 4.63 10.27
CA ALA A 484 41.30 3.90 9.86
C ALA A 484 42.61 4.54 10.36
N ASP A 485 42.68 5.87 10.38
CA ASP A 485 43.82 6.64 10.92
C ASP A 485 44.03 6.35 12.40
N LYS A 486 42.95 6.38 13.19
CA LYS A 486 43.00 6.07 14.64
C LYS A 486 43.37 4.63 14.93
N LEU A 487 42.89 3.69 14.12
CA LEU A 487 43.30 2.29 14.23
C LEU A 487 44.78 2.09 13.87
N GLN A 488 45.30 2.83 12.89
CA GLN A 488 46.70 2.76 12.51
C GLN A 488 47.61 3.34 13.62
N ASP A 489 47.23 4.49 14.18
CA ASP A 489 47.93 5.10 15.33
C ASP A 489 48.01 4.12 16.51
N LEU A 490 46.89 3.46 16.83
CA LEU A 490 46.82 2.51 17.93
C LEU A 490 47.68 1.27 17.66
N LYS A 491 47.64 0.72 16.43
CA LYS A 491 48.47 -0.43 16.02
C LYS A 491 49.97 -0.15 16.11
N MET A 492 50.40 1.06 15.76
CA MET A 492 51.82 1.46 15.90
C MET A 492 52.23 1.63 17.37
N SER A 493 51.28 1.87 18.26
CA SER A 493 51.53 2.12 19.69
C SER A 493 51.37 0.90 20.61
N LEU A 494 50.84 -0.22 20.09
CA LEU A 494 50.60 -1.46 20.82
C LEU A 494 51.39 -2.59 20.15
N ASN A 495 52.37 -3.16 20.85
CA ASN A 495 53.13 -4.31 20.35
C ASN A 495 52.61 -5.63 20.94
N VAL A 496 52.20 -5.63 22.21
CA VAL A 496 51.75 -6.84 22.92
C VAL A 496 50.25 -7.10 22.73
N CYS A 497 49.43 -6.05 22.70
CA CYS A 497 47.96 -6.16 22.69
C CYS A 497 47.32 -6.22 21.29
N GLN A 498 48.10 -6.49 20.22
CA GLN A 498 47.62 -6.44 18.84
C GLN A 498 46.53 -7.47 18.55
N GLU A 499 46.68 -8.71 19.04
CA GLU A 499 45.69 -9.77 18.85
C GLU A 499 44.37 -9.45 19.57
N MET A 500 44.46 -8.91 20.79
CA MET A 500 43.30 -8.48 21.57
C MET A 500 42.55 -7.33 20.87
N MET A 501 43.29 -6.36 20.33
CA MET A 501 42.73 -5.28 19.52
C MET A 501 42.03 -5.82 18.27
N ALA A 502 42.66 -6.74 17.54
CA ALA A 502 42.07 -7.34 16.34
C ALA A 502 40.74 -8.05 16.66
N ALA A 503 40.70 -8.82 17.75
CA ALA A 503 39.47 -9.47 18.21
C ALA A 503 38.37 -8.46 18.58
N ALA A 504 38.70 -7.38 19.28
CA ALA A 504 37.75 -6.33 19.65
C ALA A 504 37.20 -5.58 18.42
N VAL A 505 38.02 -5.33 17.39
CA VAL A 505 37.58 -4.73 16.12
C VAL A 505 36.61 -5.65 15.38
N VAL A 506 36.90 -6.96 15.33
CA VAL A 506 36.00 -7.95 14.72
C VAL A 506 34.65 -7.97 15.44
N GLN A 507 34.65 -8.01 16.77
CA GLN A 507 33.43 -8.01 17.58
C GLN A 507 32.61 -6.73 17.38
N HIS A 508 33.26 -5.57 17.30
CA HIS A 508 32.60 -4.32 16.99
C HIS A 508 31.95 -4.37 15.59
N ASN A 509 32.71 -4.77 14.57
CA ASN A 509 32.24 -4.76 13.18
C ASN A 509 31.03 -5.69 12.99
N GLN A 510 31.03 -6.87 13.61
CA GLN A 510 29.89 -7.79 13.57
C GLN A 510 28.56 -7.13 13.98
N LYS A 511 28.60 -6.21 14.96
CA LYS A 511 27.39 -5.59 15.52
C LYS A 511 27.07 -4.22 14.93
N PHE A 512 28.08 -3.42 14.61
CA PHE A 512 27.90 -2.00 14.30
C PHE A 512 28.37 -1.59 12.90
N ASN A 513 29.14 -2.44 12.21
CA ASN A 513 29.66 -2.17 10.88
C ASN A 513 29.84 -3.49 10.10
N PRO A 514 28.75 -4.12 9.63
CA PRO A 514 28.78 -5.46 9.03
C PRO A 514 29.64 -5.55 7.76
N ALA A 515 29.86 -4.43 7.07
CA ALA A 515 30.78 -4.35 5.94
C ALA A 515 32.24 -4.66 6.34
N GLY A 516 32.56 -4.68 7.64
CA GLY A 516 33.86 -5.10 8.16
C GLY A 516 35.01 -4.13 7.89
N HIS A 517 34.76 -3.05 7.15
CA HIS A 517 35.80 -2.14 6.73
C HIS A 517 35.82 -0.86 7.55
N ALA A 518 37.02 -0.44 7.99
CA ALA A 518 37.22 0.84 8.63
C ALA A 518 36.87 2.01 7.67
N TRP A 519 36.45 3.11 8.26
CA TRP A 519 36.17 4.35 7.55
C TRP A 519 37.48 5.05 7.19
N THR A 520 37.57 5.50 5.93
CA THR A 520 38.72 6.26 5.42
C THR A 520 38.20 7.59 4.85
N PRO A 521 38.92 8.71 5.04
CA PRO A 521 38.57 9.96 4.40
C PRO A 521 38.70 9.82 2.86
N ALA A 522 37.56 9.68 2.19
CA ALA A 522 37.31 9.67 0.75
C ALA A 522 38.42 9.19 -0.23
N LYS A 523 38.29 7.95 -0.71
CA LYS A 523 38.05 7.65 -2.14
C LYS A 523 36.90 6.64 -2.24
N LYS A 524 35.94 6.92 -3.13
CA LYS A 524 34.67 6.20 -3.36
C LYS A 524 34.79 4.68 -3.18
N ARG A 525 33.99 4.10 -2.28
CA ARG A 525 33.65 2.66 -2.32
C ARG A 525 32.48 2.45 -3.28
N THR A 526 32.66 1.49 -4.17
CA THR A 526 31.60 0.82 -4.91
C THR A 526 30.86 -0.12 -3.95
N ALA A 527 29.54 -0.02 -3.92
CA ALA A 527 28.69 -0.88 -3.11
C ALA A 527 28.70 -2.31 -3.66
N GLU A 528 28.99 -3.29 -2.79
CA GLU A 528 28.67 -4.69 -3.03
C GLU A 528 27.40 -5.09 -2.28
N ILE A 529 26.69 -6.00 -2.91
CA ILE A 529 25.28 -6.30 -2.79
C ILE A 529 24.98 -6.96 -1.43
N ALA A 530 23.95 -6.45 -0.73
CA ALA A 530 23.41 -7.08 0.45
C ALA A 530 22.80 -8.45 0.10
N GLU A 531 23.36 -9.52 0.68
CA GLU A 531 22.78 -10.85 0.63
C GLU A 531 21.40 -10.84 1.30
N LEU A 532 20.38 -11.25 0.52
CA LEU A 532 19.03 -11.51 0.99
C LEU A 532 19.02 -12.78 1.85
N ASP A 533 18.43 -12.63 3.03
CA ASP A 533 18.14 -13.63 4.04
C ASP A 533 17.64 -14.97 3.43
N GLN A 534 18.50 -15.99 3.46
CA GLN A 534 18.25 -17.29 2.83
C GLN A 534 17.63 -18.27 3.83
N GLY A 535 16.31 -18.43 3.80
CA GLY A 535 15.60 -19.46 4.60
C GLY A 535 15.95 -20.92 4.22
N GLU A 536 15.50 -21.90 4.99
CA GLU A 536 15.76 -23.34 4.73
C GLU A 536 15.26 -23.80 3.34
N ALA A 537 16.08 -24.56 2.62
CA ALA A 537 15.71 -25.17 1.33
C ALA A 537 15.01 -26.53 1.49
N LEU A 538 14.11 -26.84 0.55
CA LEU A 538 13.43 -28.12 0.42
C LEU A 538 14.37 -29.10 -0.28
N ASN A 539 14.72 -30.21 0.37
CA ASN A 539 15.56 -31.26 -0.20
C ASN A 539 14.66 -32.32 -0.84
N LEU A 540 14.39 -32.19 -2.14
CA LEU A 540 13.72 -33.23 -2.93
C LEU A 540 14.73 -34.05 -3.72
N SER A 541 14.64 -35.37 -3.62
CA SER A 541 15.40 -36.27 -4.47
C SER A 541 14.85 -36.25 -5.90
N PRO A 542 15.72 -36.21 -6.93
CA PRO A 542 15.28 -36.35 -8.31
C PRO A 542 14.50 -37.64 -8.55
N SER A 543 13.47 -37.55 -9.38
CA SER A 543 12.46 -38.58 -9.62
C SER A 543 12.40 -38.91 -11.11
N GLY A 544 13.20 -39.89 -11.55
CA GLY A 544 13.11 -40.51 -12.89
C GLY A 544 13.34 -39.57 -14.09
N LYS A 545 12.96 -40.03 -15.29
CA LYS A 545 13.01 -39.23 -16.53
C LYS A 545 11.60 -38.86 -17.00
N VAL A 546 11.50 -37.87 -17.88
CA VAL A 546 10.21 -37.37 -18.39
C VAL A 546 9.48 -38.41 -19.23
N GLU A 547 10.21 -39.28 -19.93
CA GLU A 547 9.65 -40.36 -20.73
C GLU A 547 8.90 -41.40 -19.88
N ASP A 548 9.24 -41.50 -18.60
CA ASP A 548 8.63 -42.44 -17.65
C ASP A 548 7.30 -41.90 -17.07
N LEU A 549 6.96 -40.63 -17.37
CA LEU A 549 5.74 -40.00 -16.86
C LEU A 549 4.48 -40.52 -17.60
N PRO A 550 3.33 -40.63 -16.90
CA PRO A 550 2.07 -40.98 -17.53
C PRO A 550 1.64 -40.00 -18.65
N GLN A 551 1.66 -40.48 -19.90
CA GLN A 551 1.35 -39.67 -21.09
C GLN A 551 -0.17 -39.52 -21.31
N PRO A 552 -0.65 -38.38 -21.86
CA PRO A 552 0.13 -37.22 -22.32
C PRO A 552 0.58 -36.31 -21.18
N VAL A 553 1.74 -35.68 -21.36
CA VAL A 553 2.28 -34.65 -20.45
C VAL A 553 2.12 -33.26 -21.06
N ILE A 554 1.57 -32.33 -20.28
CA ILE A 554 1.43 -30.92 -20.66
C ILE A 554 2.63 -30.15 -20.10
N THR A 555 3.34 -29.43 -20.97
CA THR A 555 4.45 -28.56 -20.55
C THR A 555 3.95 -27.13 -20.32
N ILE A 556 4.25 -26.59 -19.14
CA ILE A 556 3.91 -25.25 -18.70
C ILE A 556 5.21 -24.49 -18.45
N LEU A 557 5.34 -23.32 -19.06
CA LEU A 557 6.47 -22.41 -18.85
C LEU A 557 6.02 -21.31 -17.87
N PRO A 558 6.50 -21.30 -16.62
CA PRO A 558 6.18 -20.24 -15.68
C PRO A 558 6.72 -18.89 -16.18
N ASP A 559 5.95 -17.84 -15.94
CA ASP A 559 6.28 -16.49 -16.44
C ASP A 559 7.61 -15.98 -15.86
N GLY A 560 8.60 -15.73 -16.72
CA GLY A 560 9.95 -15.30 -16.33
C GLY A 560 10.91 -16.40 -15.88
N ALA A 561 10.51 -17.69 -15.88
CA ALA A 561 11.41 -18.79 -15.51
C ALA A 561 12.24 -19.28 -16.71
N THR A 562 13.57 -19.31 -16.56
CA THR A 562 14.52 -19.84 -17.56
C THR A 562 15.20 -21.14 -17.13
N THR A 563 15.17 -21.43 -15.83
CA THR A 563 15.92 -22.53 -15.19
C THR A 563 15.09 -23.80 -15.00
N PHE A 564 13.77 -23.73 -15.18
CA PHE A 564 12.87 -24.89 -15.08
C PHE A 564 11.58 -24.72 -15.89
N LYS A 565 10.88 -25.85 -16.08
CA LYS A 565 9.51 -25.91 -16.61
C LYS A 565 8.67 -26.86 -15.77
N ILE A 566 7.36 -26.65 -15.78
CA ILE A 566 6.40 -27.47 -15.04
C ILE A 566 5.74 -28.46 -16.00
N LEU A 567 5.60 -29.71 -15.56
CA LEU A 567 4.97 -30.78 -16.31
C LEU A 567 3.73 -31.26 -15.55
N LEU A 568 2.59 -31.32 -16.23
CA LEU A 568 1.36 -31.89 -15.70
C LEU A 568 1.08 -33.20 -16.43
N ASP A 569 1.08 -34.32 -15.69
CA ASP A 569 0.83 -35.64 -16.28
C ASP A 569 -0.67 -35.94 -16.41
N ASN A 570 -1.00 -37.07 -17.05
CA ASN A 570 -2.39 -37.48 -17.26
C ASN A 570 -3.14 -37.81 -15.94
N LYS A 571 -2.41 -38.06 -14.83
CA LYS A 571 -2.94 -38.30 -13.48
C LYS A 571 -3.04 -37.00 -12.67
N ARG A 572 -2.83 -35.85 -13.31
CA ARG A 572 -2.87 -34.52 -12.69
C ARG A 572 -1.84 -34.35 -11.57
N GLN A 573 -0.71 -35.07 -11.62
CA GLN A 573 0.44 -34.81 -10.76
C GLN A 573 1.29 -33.69 -11.36
N VAL A 574 1.91 -32.90 -10.48
CA VAL A 574 2.74 -31.76 -10.87
C VAL A 574 4.20 -32.12 -10.70
N TRP A 575 4.95 -31.96 -11.77
CA TRP A 575 6.37 -32.21 -11.80
C TRP A 575 7.13 -30.96 -12.25
N LEU A 576 8.38 -30.84 -11.83
CA LEU A 576 9.28 -29.77 -12.23
C LEU A 576 10.49 -30.38 -12.93
N GLN A 577 10.72 -30.00 -14.18
CA GLN A 577 11.93 -30.37 -14.92
C GLN A 577 12.89 -29.18 -14.95
N ALA A 578 14.09 -29.36 -14.41
CA ALA A 578 15.14 -28.37 -14.43
C ALA A 578 15.81 -28.31 -15.81
N THR A 579 15.93 -27.12 -16.38
CA THR A 579 16.65 -26.85 -17.64
C THR A 579 18.08 -26.37 -17.39
N SER A 580 18.36 -25.83 -16.21
CA SER A 580 19.70 -25.50 -15.73
C SER A 580 19.78 -25.68 -14.21
N ASP A 581 20.99 -25.63 -13.65
CA ASP A 581 21.17 -25.53 -12.21
C ASP A 581 20.60 -24.19 -11.70
N GLY A 582 20.01 -24.19 -10.51
CA GLY A 582 19.46 -22.98 -9.92
C GLY A 582 18.59 -23.19 -8.69
N GLU A 583 17.84 -22.14 -8.33
CA GLU A 583 16.87 -22.13 -7.24
C GLU A 583 15.48 -21.75 -7.76
N VAL A 584 14.46 -22.46 -7.27
CA VAL A 584 13.06 -22.13 -7.50
C VAL A 584 12.53 -21.39 -6.27
N SER A 585 12.17 -20.12 -6.49
CA SER A 585 11.72 -19.23 -5.42
C SER A 585 10.31 -19.54 -4.93
N VAL A 586 10.06 -19.29 -3.63
CA VAL A 586 8.71 -19.27 -3.04
C VAL A 586 7.90 -18.03 -3.44
N HIS A 587 8.54 -17.04 -4.06
CA HIS A 587 7.98 -15.75 -4.42
C HIS A 587 7.39 -15.71 -5.84
N GLN A 588 7.40 -16.83 -6.55
CA GLN A 588 6.86 -16.91 -7.91
C GLN A 588 5.83 -18.04 -7.98
N PRO A 589 4.61 -17.77 -8.48
CA PRO A 589 3.65 -18.84 -8.70
C PRO A 589 4.13 -19.73 -9.85
N LEU A 590 3.98 -21.04 -9.70
CA LEU A 590 4.33 -22.04 -10.70
C LEU A 590 3.29 -22.07 -11.85
N MET A 591 2.02 -21.83 -11.52
CA MET A 591 0.90 -21.75 -12.44
C MET A 591 -0.30 -21.04 -11.79
N LEU A 592 -1.24 -20.56 -12.60
CA LEU A 592 -2.41 -19.80 -12.19
C LEU A 592 -3.72 -20.52 -12.53
N ALA A 593 -4.75 -20.26 -11.72
CA ALA A 593 -6.09 -20.79 -11.95
C ALA A 593 -6.87 -19.98 -12.98
N TRP A 594 -7.76 -20.66 -13.71
CA TRP A 594 -8.76 -20.09 -14.59
C TRP A 594 -10.15 -20.06 -13.93
N GLY A 595 -10.84 -18.94 -14.07
CA GLY A 595 -12.09 -18.72 -13.36
C GLY A 595 -12.47 -17.26 -13.26
N SER A 596 -13.41 -16.97 -12.36
CA SER A 596 -13.89 -15.63 -12.09
C SER A 596 -14.13 -15.44 -10.59
N TYR A 597 -13.89 -14.22 -10.10
CA TYR A 597 -14.33 -13.84 -8.76
C TYR A 597 -15.82 -13.58 -8.74
N VAL A 598 -16.49 -14.09 -7.72
CA VAL A 598 -17.91 -13.90 -7.43
C VAL A 598 -18.07 -13.32 -6.03
N THR A 599 -19.02 -12.41 -5.85
CA THR A 599 -19.24 -11.68 -4.60
C THR A 599 -20.71 -11.67 -4.21
N GLY A 600 -20.99 -11.41 -2.93
CA GLY A 600 -22.36 -11.21 -2.45
C GLY A 600 -23.26 -12.43 -2.65
N ALA A 601 -24.50 -12.17 -3.08
CA ALA A 601 -25.53 -13.19 -3.28
C ALA A 601 -25.16 -14.23 -4.37
N ASP A 602 -24.27 -13.88 -5.30
CA ASP A 602 -23.81 -14.82 -6.33
C ASP A 602 -23.00 -15.96 -5.71
N VAL A 603 -22.29 -15.74 -4.61
CA VAL A 603 -21.55 -16.80 -3.91
C VAL A 603 -22.50 -17.89 -3.43
N GLU A 604 -23.61 -17.52 -2.80
CA GLU A 604 -24.61 -18.48 -2.33
C GLU A 604 -25.29 -19.23 -3.48
N ALA A 605 -25.59 -18.53 -4.58
CA ALA A 605 -26.18 -19.16 -5.76
C ALA A 605 -25.23 -20.19 -6.38
N ARG A 606 -23.94 -19.87 -6.44
CA ARG A 606 -22.88 -20.77 -6.96
C ARG A 606 -22.61 -21.95 -6.05
N ASP A 607 -22.63 -21.73 -4.74
CA ASP A 607 -22.47 -22.78 -3.75
C ASP A 607 -23.63 -23.80 -3.81
N LYS A 608 -24.87 -23.30 -3.93
CA LYS A 608 -26.06 -24.15 -4.19
C LYS A 608 -25.95 -24.94 -5.49
N ALA A 609 -25.32 -24.36 -6.51
CA ALA A 609 -25.02 -25.03 -7.78
C ALA A 609 -23.82 -25.99 -7.70
N LYS A 610 -23.23 -26.19 -6.52
CA LYS A 610 -22.03 -27.02 -6.27
C LYS A 610 -20.82 -26.59 -7.09
N ALA A 611 -20.69 -25.30 -7.38
CA ALA A 611 -19.53 -24.76 -8.07
C ALA A 611 -18.25 -24.96 -7.23
N SER A 612 -17.10 -25.05 -7.90
CA SER A 612 -15.79 -25.17 -7.24
C SER A 612 -15.34 -23.79 -6.76
N LEU A 613 -15.73 -23.43 -5.54
CA LEU A 613 -15.43 -22.14 -4.92
C LEU A 613 -14.18 -22.22 -4.02
N LEU A 614 -13.35 -21.20 -4.12
CA LEU A 614 -12.21 -20.94 -3.25
C LEU A 614 -12.49 -19.65 -2.46
N PRO A 615 -12.94 -19.75 -1.19
CA PRO A 615 -13.30 -18.58 -0.39
C PRO A 615 -12.13 -17.62 -0.20
N MET A 616 -12.41 -16.33 -0.35
CA MET A 616 -11.49 -15.22 -0.08
C MET A 616 -12.12 -14.30 0.95
N ALA A 617 -12.16 -14.75 2.20
CA ALA A 617 -12.68 -13.98 3.32
C ALA A 617 -11.56 -13.75 4.34
N PHE A 618 -11.10 -12.50 4.44
CA PHE A 618 -10.14 -12.08 5.45
C PHE A 618 -10.88 -11.47 6.64
N GLN A 619 -10.84 -12.16 7.79
CA GLN A 619 -11.48 -11.71 9.03
C GLN A 619 -10.59 -10.81 9.90
N SER A 620 -9.31 -10.72 9.54
CA SER A 620 -8.29 -9.93 10.21
C SER A 620 -7.15 -9.68 9.23
N ALA A 621 -6.44 -8.56 9.41
CA ALA A 621 -5.24 -8.27 8.62
C ALA A 621 -4.08 -9.23 8.94
N SER A 622 -4.12 -9.90 10.10
CA SER A 622 -3.06 -10.78 10.59
C SER A 622 -3.31 -12.27 10.27
N ASP A 623 -4.58 -12.70 10.21
CA ASP A 623 -4.94 -14.12 10.14
C ASP A 623 -4.91 -14.67 8.70
N GLY A 624 -4.89 -13.77 7.71
CA GLY A 624 -4.87 -14.11 6.29
C GLY A 624 -3.52 -13.86 5.64
N ARG A 625 -3.00 -14.85 4.92
CA ARG A 625 -1.88 -14.64 3.99
C ARG A 625 -2.39 -14.47 2.57
N ALA A 626 -1.66 -13.70 1.77
CA ALA A 626 -1.86 -13.62 0.35
C ALA A 626 -0.53 -13.30 -0.34
N PHE A 627 -0.40 -13.69 -1.60
CA PHE A 627 0.70 -13.21 -2.41
C PHE A 627 0.39 -11.78 -2.86
N CYS A 628 1.04 -10.80 -2.24
CA CYS A 628 0.78 -9.39 -2.50
C CYS A 628 1.85 -8.79 -3.41
N PHE A 629 1.43 -7.96 -4.37
CA PHE A 629 2.33 -7.28 -5.31
C PHE A 629 1.68 -6.01 -5.86
N HIS A 630 2.44 -5.19 -6.60
CA HIS A 630 1.95 -4.01 -7.31
C HIS A 630 2.55 -3.91 -8.72
N GLU A 631 1.97 -3.10 -9.60
CA GLU A 631 2.64 -2.71 -10.86
C GLU A 631 3.86 -1.84 -10.56
N ASP A 632 4.89 -1.87 -11.39
CA ASP A 632 6.03 -0.97 -11.19
C ASP A 632 5.54 0.49 -11.27
N LEU A 633 5.47 1.13 -10.10
CA LEU A 633 4.95 2.48 -9.90
C LEU A 633 6.09 3.29 -9.27
N GLU A 634 6.45 4.42 -9.87
CA GLU A 634 7.57 5.25 -9.40
C GLU A 634 7.42 5.69 -7.93
N LYS A 635 6.19 6.02 -7.52
CA LYS A 635 5.87 6.40 -6.14
C LYS A 635 6.02 5.28 -5.11
N LEU A 636 6.12 4.03 -5.57
CA LEU A 636 6.28 2.84 -4.72
C LEU A 636 7.70 2.28 -4.82
N LYS A 637 8.72 3.09 -5.09
CA LYS A 637 10.13 2.64 -5.10
C LYS A 637 10.79 2.74 -3.70
N PRO A 638 11.64 1.78 -3.28
CA PRO A 638 11.82 0.45 -3.89
C PRO A 638 10.54 -0.39 -3.85
N PRO A 639 10.30 -1.24 -4.87
CA PRO A 639 9.08 -2.03 -5.00
C PRO A 639 8.94 -3.04 -3.86
N PHE A 640 7.70 -3.38 -3.54
CA PHE A 640 7.38 -4.49 -2.65
C PHE A 640 7.84 -5.78 -3.32
N VAL A 641 8.75 -6.50 -2.67
CA VAL A 641 9.17 -7.82 -3.12
C VAL A 641 7.96 -8.73 -3.05
N GLY A 642 7.39 -9.07 -4.22
CA GLY A 642 6.15 -9.84 -4.30
C GLY A 642 6.29 -11.16 -3.56
N LYS A 643 5.53 -11.36 -2.49
CA LYS A 643 5.66 -12.53 -1.62
C LYS A 643 4.36 -12.88 -0.91
N CYS A 644 4.26 -14.13 -0.48
CA CYS A 644 3.20 -14.60 0.43
C CYS A 644 3.42 -14.01 1.84
N CYS A 645 2.70 -12.94 2.14
CA CYS A 645 2.78 -12.17 3.39
C CYS A 645 1.40 -12.08 4.05
N SER A 646 1.35 -11.60 5.29
CA SER A 646 0.08 -11.18 5.89
C SER A 646 -0.44 -9.92 5.20
N ILE A 647 -1.76 -9.70 5.23
CA ILE A 647 -2.34 -8.47 4.71
C ILE A 647 -1.81 -7.25 5.48
N LYS A 648 -1.59 -7.39 6.80
CA LYS A 648 -0.98 -6.36 7.65
C LYS A 648 0.36 -5.89 7.08
N GLU A 649 1.27 -6.81 6.75
CA GLU A 649 2.59 -6.47 6.22
C GLU A 649 2.50 -5.66 4.91
N PHE A 650 1.60 -6.06 4.02
CA PHE A 650 1.41 -5.34 2.76
C PHE A 650 0.78 -3.94 2.96
N LEU A 651 -0.17 -3.82 3.90
CA LEU A 651 -0.76 -2.53 4.27
C LEU A 651 0.25 -1.59 4.95
N GLU A 652 1.14 -2.12 5.79
CA GLU A 652 2.22 -1.34 6.41
C GLU A 652 3.22 -0.82 5.37
N TYR A 653 3.55 -1.64 4.37
CA TYR A 653 4.35 -1.20 3.23
C TYR A 653 3.66 -0.06 2.46
N LEU A 654 2.39 -0.24 2.08
CA LEU A 654 1.63 0.77 1.33
C LEU A 654 1.54 2.09 2.10
N GLU A 655 1.31 2.02 3.40
CA GLU A 655 1.27 3.20 4.26
C GLU A 655 2.62 3.93 4.32
N GLY A 656 3.71 3.18 4.49
CA GLY A 656 5.08 3.73 4.44
C GLY A 656 5.42 4.38 3.10
N LYS A 657 4.64 4.10 2.04
CA LYS A 657 4.75 4.71 0.71
C LYS A 657 3.70 5.78 0.42
N GLY A 658 2.93 6.23 1.41
CA GLY A 658 1.97 7.31 1.20
C GLY A 658 0.51 6.88 1.09
N VAL A 659 0.24 5.58 0.96
CA VAL A 659 -1.10 5.07 0.65
C VAL A 659 -1.83 4.70 1.94
N VAL A 660 -2.79 5.54 2.35
CA VAL A 660 -3.60 5.32 3.55
C VAL A 660 -5.02 4.92 3.14
N LYS A 661 -5.59 3.91 3.82
CA LYS A 661 -6.93 3.34 3.54
C LYS A 661 -7.14 2.96 2.07
N PRO A 662 -6.29 2.09 1.47
CA PRO A 662 -6.58 1.59 0.14
C PRO A 662 -7.94 0.90 0.12
N PHE A 663 -8.73 1.15 -0.94
CA PHE A 663 -9.94 0.38 -1.19
C PHE A 663 -9.58 -1.10 -1.30
N PHE A 664 -10.30 -1.98 -0.62
CA PHE A 664 -10.12 -3.42 -0.70
C PHE A 664 -11.45 -4.03 -1.15
N VAL A 665 -11.46 -4.67 -2.31
CA VAL A 665 -12.64 -5.35 -2.85
C VAL A 665 -13.23 -6.32 -1.82
N SER A 666 -14.53 -6.20 -1.56
CA SER A 666 -15.34 -7.04 -0.66
C SER A 666 -14.89 -7.05 0.82
N HIS A 667 -14.01 -6.13 1.21
CA HIS A 667 -13.53 -5.99 2.57
C HIS A 667 -13.59 -4.54 3.04
N GLU A 668 -13.93 -4.34 4.30
CA GLU A 668 -13.84 -3.05 4.96
C GLU A 668 -12.54 -2.97 5.75
N LEU A 669 -11.72 -1.98 5.41
CA LEU A 669 -10.48 -1.66 6.09
C LEU A 669 -10.68 -0.44 6.99
N LYS A 670 -10.64 -0.67 8.30
CA LYS A 670 -10.58 0.40 9.31
C LYS A 670 -9.15 0.51 9.83
N VAL A 671 -8.59 1.71 9.70
CA VAL A 671 -7.32 2.07 10.35
C VAL A 671 -7.67 2.64 11.72
N GLN A 672 -7.08 2.10 12.78
CA GLN A 672 -7.31 2.53 14.17
C GLN A 672 -5.98 2.98 14.80
N ASP A 673 -6.07 3.81 15.83
CA ASP A 673 -4.93 4.16 16.66
C ASP A 673 -4.70 3.05 17.69
N GLY A 674 -3.56 2.34 17.60
CA GLY A 674 -3.21 1.24 18.50
C GLY A 674 -2.92 -0.08 17.78
N ASP A 675 -2.88 -1.18 18.53
CA ASP A 675 -2.72 -2.54 18.01
C ASP A 675 -4.00 -3.36 18.33
N PRO A 676 -4.67 -3.98 17.33
CA PRO A 676 -4.29 -4.06 15.93
C PRO A 676 -4.54 -2.77 15.14
N LYS A 677 -3.48 -2.29 14.49
CA LYS A 677 -3.45 -1.07 13.65
C LYS A 677 -4.42 -1.09 12.46
N PHE A 678 -4.67 -2.27 11.91
CA PHE A 678 -5.61 -2.49 10.81
C PHE A 678 -6.69 -3.48 11.24
N ALA A 679 -7.93 -3.01 11.33
CA ALA A 679 -9.09 -3.86 11.46
C ALA A 679 -9.66 -4.12 10.06
N LEU A 680 -9.63 -5.38 9.65
CA LEU A 680 -10.10 -5.83 8.34
C LEU A 680 -11.28 -6.77 8.56
N ARG A 681 -12.39 -6.56 7.87
CA ARG A 681 -13.53 -7.49 7.88
C ARG A 681 -14.11 -7.68 6.49
N SER A 682 -14.56 -8.89 6.19
CA SER A 682 -15.34 -9.15 4.96
C SER A 682 -16.67 -8.40 5.06
N THR A 683 -17.01 -7.59 4.04
CA THR A 683 -18.30 -6.89 3.97
C THR A 683 -19.38 -7.73 3.32
N GLU A 684 -18.97 -8.61 2.42
CA GLU A 684 -19.80 -9.55 1.71
C GLU A 684 -19.02 -10.85 1.49
N PRO A 685 -19.71 -11.99 1.23
CA PRO A 685 -19.04 -13.20 0.76
C PRO A 685 -18.25 -12.91 -0.52
N CYS A 686 -17.00 -13.40 -0.60
CA CYS A 686 -16.20 -13.32 -1.80
C CYS A 686 -15.48 -14.64 -2.03
N SER A 687 -15.55 -15.18 -3.25
CA SER A 687 -14.92 -16.44 -3.62
C SER A 687 -14.40 -16.39 -5.04
N PHE A 688 -13.35 -17.17 -5.33
CA PHE A 688 -12.95 -17.47 -6.69
C PHE A 688 -13.65 -18.74 -7.17
N GLU A 689 -14.42 -18.65 -8.26
CA GLU A 689 -15.03 -19.80 -8.92
C GLU A 689 -14.04 -20.37 -9.94
N LYS A 690 -13.51 -21.57 -9.66
CA LYS A 690 -12.70 -22.33 -10.61
C LYS A 690 -13.58 -22.78 -11.77
N LYS A 691 -13.17 -22.44 -12.99
CA LYS A 691 -13.79 -22.92 -14.23
C LYS A 691 -12.85 -23.85 -14.96
N ASP A 692 -13.41 -24.78 -15.71
CA ASP A 692 -12.62 -25.61 -16.61
C ASP A 692 -11.96 -24.75 -17.69
N VAL A 693 -10.77 -25.20 -18.13
CA VAL A 693 -10.06 -24.55 -19.22
C VAL A 693 -10.94 -24.63 -20.48
N PRO A 694 -11.19 -23.52 -21.19
CA PRO A 694 -12.03 -23.53 -22.39
C PRO A 694 -11.51 -24.53 -23.42
N ALA A 695 -12.42 -25.28 -24.07
CA ALA A 695 -12.03 -26.33 -25.02
C ALA A 695 -11.19 -25.83 -26.21
N ASN A 696 -11.26 -24.54 -26.52
CA ASN A 696 -10.49 -23.88 -27.57
C ASN A 696 -9.13 -23.31 -27.08
N GLN A 697 -8.78 -23.48 -25.80
CA GLN A 697 -7.52 -23.01 -25.24
C GLN A 697 -6.65 -24.17 -24.77
N GLN A 698 -5.36 -24.12 -25.09
CA GLN A 698 -4.39 -25.03 -24.52
C GLN A 698 -4.06 -24.62 -23.08
N ALA A 699 -3.74 -25.62 -22.26
CA ALA A 699 -3.27 -25.40 -20.91
C ALA A 699 -1.89 -24.71 -20.93
N CYS A 700 -1.76 -23.66 -20.14
CA CYS A 700 -0.57 -22.83 -20.02
C CYS A 700 -0.48 -22.24 -18.61
N TYR A 701 0.56 -21.43 -18.36
CA TYR A 701 0.78 -20.80 -17.06
C TYR A 701 -0.45 -20.04 -16.52
N GLN A 702 -1.26 -19.45 -17.39
CA GLN A 702 -2.39 -18.59 -17.02
C GLN A 702 -3.69 -19.34 -16.65
N ASN A 703 -3.74 -20.66 -16.84
CA ASN A 703 -4.97 -21.45 -16.65
C ASN A 703 -4.77 -22.88 -16.12
N ALA A 704 -3.54 -23.42 -16.13
CA ALA A 704 -3.28 -24.84 -15.88
C ALA A 704 -3.67 -25.33 -14.48
N LEU A 705 -3.65 -24.44 -13.46
CA LEU A 705 -4.05 -24.82 -12.11
C LEU A 705 -5.53 -25.25 -12.03
N SER A 706 -6.38 -24.79 -12.96
CA SER A 706 -7.78 -25.22 -13.01
C SER A 706 -7.98 -26.68 -13.39
N MET A 707 -6.96 -27.31 -13.97
CA MET A 707 -6.98 -28.74 -14.26
C MET A 707 -6.86 -29.60 -12.99
N MET A 708 -6.46 -28.99 -11.87
CA MET A 708 -6.28 -29.67 -10.60
C MET A 708 -7.53 -29.59 -9.71
N ASP A 709 -7.56 -30.45 -8.69
CA ASP A 709 -8.50 -30.32 -7.58
C ASP A 709 -7.92 -29.37 -6.53
N LEU A 710 -8.43 -28.13 -6.51
CA LEU A 710 -7.95 -27.11 -5.58
C LEU A 710 -8.23 -27.48 -4.12
N LYS A 711 -9.32 -28.22 -3.83
CA LYS A 711 -9.65 -28.63 -2.46
C LYS A 711 -8.62 -29.63 -1.93
N ALA A 712 -8.17 -30.56 -2.77
CA ALA A 712 -7.10 -31.49 -2.44
C ALA A 712 -5.77 -30.75 -2.18
N LEU A 713 -5.43 -29.75 -3.01
CA LEU A 713 -4.23 -28.94 -2.84
C LEU A 713 -4.27 -27.99 -1.62
N GLN A 714 -5.46 -27.68 -1.08
CA GLN A 714 -5.60 -26.88 0.14
C GLN A 714 -5.43 -27.69 1.43
N SER A 715 -5.56 -29.02 1.35
CA SER A 715 -5.31 -29.90 2.49
C SER A 715 -3.80 -29.96 2.82
N GLU A 716 -3.45 -29.98 4.12
CA GLU A 716 -2.05 -29.99 4.59
C GLU A 716 -1.23 -31.20 4.08
N GLN A 717 -1.88 -32.21 3.49
CA GLN A 717 -1.29 -33.45 3.00
C GLN A 717 -0.48 -33.32 1.70
N THR A 718 -0.53 -32.19 0.98
CA THR A 718 0.33 -31.98 -0.21
C THR A 718 1.70 -31.45 0.19
N VAL A 719 2.73 -32.26 -0.04
CA VAL A 719 4.00 -32.18 0.70
C VAL A 719 4.83 -30.93 0.38
N ASN A 720 4.72 -30.35 -0.84
CA ASN A 720 5.67 -29.33 -1.31
C ASN A 720 5.06 -28.02 -1.83
N VAL A 721 3.74 -27.99 -2.08
CA VAL A 721 3.06 -26.85 -2.69
C VAL A 721 1.83 -26.42 -1.91
N PHE A 722 1.34 -25.21 -2.17
CA PHE A 722 0.07 -24.71 -1.65
C PHE A 722 -0.56 -23.74 -2.64
N VAL A 723 -1.89 -23.60 -2.57
CA VAL A 723 -2.65 -22.62 -3.36
C VAL A 723 -2.83 -21.35 -2.53
N GLN A 724 -2.48 -20.20 -3.11
CA GLN A 724 -2.63 -18.90 -2.44
C GLN A 724 -3.38 -17.91 -3.32
N HIS A 725 -4.25 -17.12 -2.67
CA HIS A 725 -4.83 -15.93 -3.28
C HIS A 725 -3.73 -14.92 -3.62
N ARG A 726 -3.88 -14.28 -4.78
CA ARG A 726 -2.98 -13.22 -5.24
C ARG A 726 -3.71 -11.89 -5.12
N LEU A 727 -3.10 -10.91 -4.48
CA LEU A 727 -3.64 -9.57 -4.33
C LEU A 727 -2.70 -8.57 -5.01
N LYS A 728 -3.29 -7.72 -5.84
CA LYS A 728 -2.55 -6.70 -6.59
C LYS A 728 -3.02 -5.32 -6.15
N PHE A 729 -2.10 -4.49 -5.72
CA PHE A 729 -2.36 -3.06 -5.62
C PHE A 729 -2.26 -2.44 -7.01
N LEU A 730 -3.35 -1.78 -7.41
CA LEU A 730 -3.45 -1.00 -8.63
C LEU A 730 -3.63 0.46 -8.24
N ASP A 731 -3.02 1.36 -9.00
CA ASP A 731 -3.21 2.78 -8.82
C ASP A 731 -3.18 3.49 -10.18
N ASN A 732 -4.29 3.34 -10.90
CA ASN A 732 -4.49 3.94 -12.21
C ASN A 732 -5.78 4.79 -12.23
N LYS A 733 -5.99 5.58 -13.29
CA LYS A 733 -7.12 6.51 -13.44
C LYS A 733 -8.51 5.85 -13.31
N GLN A 734 -8.61 4.52 -13.36
CA GLN A 734 -9.88 3.78 -13.33
C GLN A 734 -10.07 2.96 -12.05
N GLN A 735 -8.98 2.47 -11.45
CA GLN A 735 -8.96 1.54 -10.33
C GLN A 735 -7.76 1.86 -9.42
N THR A 736 -8.06 2.32 -8.20
CA THR A 736 -7.09 2.48 -7.12
C THR A 736 -7.53 1.63 -5.93
N GLY A 737 -6.71 0.67 -5.53
CA GLY A 737 -7.03 -0.26 -4.45
C GLY A 737 -6.34 -1.61 -4.57
N ILE A 738 -6.67 -2.50 -3.64
CA ILE A 738 -6.23 -3.88 -3.57
C ILE A 738 -7.29 -4.76 -4.24
N TYR A 739 -6.90 -5.41 -5.32
CA TYR A 739 -7.77 -6.24 -6.15
C TYR A 739 -7.30 -7.69 -6.14
N PRO A 740 -8.24 -8.64 -6.07
CA PRO A 740 -7.90 -10.04 -6.19
C PRO A 740 -7.50 -10.38 -7.63
N GLN A 741 -6.54 -11.27 -7.76
CA GLN A 741 -6.00 -11.81 -9.00
C GLN A 741 -6.11 -13.32 -8.99
N LYS A 742 -6.06 -13.95 -10.17
CA LYS A 742 -6.11 -15.41 -10.31
C LYS A 742 -5.22 -16.10 -9.26
N PRO A 743 -5.77 -16.99 -8.41
CA PRO A 743 -4.99 -17.75 -7.44
C PRO A 743 -3.83 -18.48 -8.10
N GLY A 744 -2.72 -18.62 -7.37
CA GLY A 744 -1.51 -19.27 -7.83
C GLY A 744 -1.14 -20.49 -7.01
N LEU A 745 -0.41 -21.41 -7.64
CA LEU A 745 0.27 -22.52 -6.96
C LEU A 745 1.70 -22.09 -6.60
N PHE A 746 2.08 -22.20 -5.33
CA PHE A 746 3.39 -21.78 -4.83
C PHE A 746 4.11 -22.94 -4.14
N LEU A 747 5.44 -22.89 -4.12
CA LEU A 747 6.24 -23.79 -3.28
C LEU A 747 6.18 -23.39 -1.81
N LYS A 748 6.08 -24.36 -0.90
CA LYS A 748 6.09 -24.14 0.55
C LYS A 748 7.46 -23.66 1.06
N LYS A 749 8.56 -24.16 0.48
CA LYS A 749 9.95 -23.72 0.73
C LYS A 749 10.69 -23.62 -0.61
N ARG A 750 11.81 -22.88 -0.64
CA ARG A 750 12.64 -22.77 -1.85
C ARG A 750 13.17 -24.16 -2.24
N LEU A 751 13.31 -24.44 -3.54
CA LEU A 751 13.80 -25.73 -4.03
C LEU A 751 15.09 -25.52 -4.83
N LEU A 752 16.16 -26.20 -4.45
CA LEU A 752 17.39 -26.26 -5.24
C LEU A 752 17.23 -27.31 -6.34
N ILE A 753 17.57 -26.93 -7.55
CA ILE A 753 17.40 -27.76 -8.74
C ILE A 753 18.72 -27.95 -9.48
N ALA A 754 18.91 -29.14 -10.02
CA ALA A 754 20.06 -29.50 -10.84
C ALA A 754 19.61 -29.79 -12.28
N SER A 755 20.39 -29.34 -13.24
CA SER A 755 20.11 -29.40 -14.67
C SER A 755 19.75 -30.82 -15.11
N GLY A 756 18.67 -30.94 -15.87
CA GLY A 756 18.18 -32.21 -16.41
C GLY A 756 17.43 -33.10 -15.42
N GLN A 757 17.36 -32.74 -14.14
CA GLN A 757 16.64 -33.50 -13.13
C GLN A 757 15.13 -33.20 -13.15
N LEU A 758 14.34 -34.18 -12.73
CA LEU A 758 12.89 -34.11 -12.61
C LEU A 758 12.51 -34.22 -11.13
N TYR A 759 11.60 -33.39 -10.65
CA TYR A 759 11.17 -33.35 -9.25
C TYR A 759 9.65 -33.46 -9.15
N ARG A 760 9.16 -34.31 -8.24
CA ARG A 760 7.71 -34.42 -7.98
C ARG A 760 7.26 -33.39 -6.94
N LEU A 761 6.27 -32.58 -7.27
CA LEU A 761 5.74 -31.53 -6.40
C LEU A 761 4.41 -31.90 -5.75
N VAL A 762 3.55 -32.65 -6.45
CA VAL A 762 2.24 -33.13 -5.99
C VAL A 762 2.15 -34.65 -6.16
#